data_AF-A0A9W4UZP9-F1
#
_entry.id   AF-A0A9W4UZP9-F1
#
_cell.length_a   1.000
_cell.length_b   1.000
_cell.length_c   1.000
_cell.angle_alpha   90.00
_cell.angle_beta   90.00
_cell.angle_gamma   90.00
#
_symmetry.space_group_name_H-M   'P 1'
#
loop_
_entity.id
_entity.type
_entity.pdbx_description
1 polymer ?
#
loop_
_entity_poly.entity_id
_entity_poly.type
_entity_poly.pdbx_seq_one_letter_code
_entity_poly.pdbx_strand_id
1 'polypeptide(L)'
;MGDARSVGTEPGGRPGNLPLTKMQESLLGRLPTYSSNAAEAYLGALHVYHGNCYTDQPSHLAYALRDVVDHLAREKQSVDEKKSRLREGDREANLRRTFDPVTRRGYVYDGHYRTLVEEYDKLSGIAHQRDPVDDLIPFDAMPRIERALYDLSFPQVATNRMIDKMILEPPTLERAKALIRMISTGAAQSRVIGRLPVNWLESMDGAGFFKDPVGYREAHRYLFRCAGECPDRVAEIIKRYDPAAVRDNRFLFLDLLDCMMRMPVGHAATVSSFMIKAGLHDMFVHHPGKYLEAAASLCHGGEYALAMEFARKGLSLDNINHRYPSARWLDAPVREFADATMNEAPLQLFGLLADMLEDIITSGRTGHALPDAASSMRSKRPTVEESDQNVSDLPSSLVAHMRNCLTIMGRGGRAQIRRAVETTKRRRPLIYRRLEMFAYGAFPDTFKKEMEDYAVRYLGNDYTYHEHYAMLERHYCSMPARARDQISDAITRHAAGDGPAGATGRAADDSNLREIRHLRHLECIEKCLDDEQLVILKVLLKKHDRSSHPGHLFFRGSKMTAPDRGPGPLEGKDPGQVIDMVNTHRPRSVVLPAEILRGFSYLASASPGEFSKRAMDLAGVDPRFQEEFFRSMGGALEGGKSIDWGGTITLLESVCEAYEDGKYENEETALAACSMLESAFRHSPPGIEFRKGLRRPIMSFVKASSPDRDRHLESFEDDLNSGRPIDVINMSINSLEGMSFLVMMMYALWCHEKTKNTKKPKLVPEVKAVLDQYVEGPRTIFRDAILGSCLSDLYFFDRDWTRCMVERICTSIPARIAFWDGYVSWNHLDGDVFSGLRHMYDGFLTGCMPEILSKQQVLKSTVDHCVSAYLYGYRGSAGTFNKFLKYIKKNPSDDVVDHCVSQVGMVVRSIQDSSSFDVKRLKTLWSNRVLSKRDLTYWFVESKVDRKASIMMYSKYIKGYSGPPYLLYPVLDELKLHADESSYQVVSALIRLVKMNMLDSSEIESIKRIEKILEKHRKEIGNDLKKLRELVKRSTFQP
;
A
#
# COMPACT_ATOMS: atom_id res chain seq x y z
N MET A 1 0.95 28.22 -62.82
CA MET A 1 0.93 28.88 -64.15
C MET A 1 1.51 30.26 -63.99
N GLY A 2 2.48 30.64 -64.83
CA GLY A 2 2.91 32.01 -65.05
C GLY A 2 4.10 32.50 -64.23
N ASP A 3 5.27 32.53 -64.87
CA ASP A 3 6.47 33.28 -64.47
C ASP A 3 6.20 34.75 -64.12
N ALA A 4 6.76 35.22 -63.01
CA ALA A 4 7.10 36.63 -62.82
C ALA A 4 8.53 36.71 -62.28
N ARG A 5 9.42 37.14 -63.18
CA ARG A 5 10.86 37.29 -62.98
C ARG A 5 11.18 38.37 -61.95
N SER A 6 12.23 38.07 -61.19
CA SER A 6 13.14 38.96 -60.48
C SER A 6 13.07 40.45 -60.88
N VAL A 7 12.52 41.27 -59.98
CA VAL A 7 12.94 42.67 -59.86
C VAL A 7 14.12 42.67 -58.89
N GLY A 8 15.29 43.05 -59.40
CA GLY A 8 16.52 43.15 -58.63
C GLY A 8 16.36 44.12 -57.48
N THR A 9 16.56 43.63 -56.26
CA THR A 9 16.84 44.44 -55.09
C THR A 9 18.31 44.25 -54.76
N GLU A 10 19.11 45.31 -54.90
CA GLU A 10 20.44 45.37 -54.32
C GLU A 10 20.29 45.28 -52.78
N PRO A 11 20.81 44.23 -52.11
CA PRO A 11 20.75 44.13 -50.67
C PRO A 11 21.95 44.91 -50.11
N GLY A 12 21.82 46.23 -50.06
CA GLY A 12 22.92 47.10 -49.60
C GLY A 12 22.53 48.53 -49.23
N GLY A 13 21.27 48.92 -49.42
CA GLY A 13 20.77 50.20 -48.95
C GLY A 13 20.83 50.26 -47.43
N ARG A 14 21.87 50.91 -46.89
CA ARG A 14 21.89 51.28 -45.47
C ARG A 14 20.57 52.02 -45.15
N PRO A 15 19.97 51.83 -43.96
CA PRO A 15 18.72 52.48 -43.56
C PRO A 15 18.77 54.02 -43.46
N GLY A 16 19.80 54.68 -44.00
CA GLY A 16 20.18 56.06 -43.74
C GLY A 16 19.25 57.15 -44.28
N ASN A 17 18.18 56.83 -45.01
CA ASN A 17 17.28 57.83 -45.61
C ASN A 17 15.78 57.65 -45.30
N LEU A 18 15.36 56.65 -44.52
CA LEU A 18 13.96 56.56 -44.09
C LEU A 18 13.70 57.54 -42.92
N PRO A 19 12.59 58.29 -42.90
CA PRO A 19 12.23 59.17 -41.80
C PRO A 19 11.68 58.37 -40.61
N LEU A 20 12.55 57.57 -39.99
CA LEU A 20 12.18 56.66 -38.92
C LEU A 20 11.86 57.39 -37.62
N THR A 21 10.87 56.91 -36.89
CA THR A 21 10.65 57.33 -35.51
C THR A 21 11.70 56.69 -34.59
N LYS A 22 11.95 57.29 -33.41
CA LYS A 22 12.85 56.69 -32.40
C LYS A 22 12.45 55.27 -31.99
N MET A 23 11.15 54.95 -32.00
CA MET A 23 10.64 53.62 -31.71
C MET A 23 11.03 52.62 -32.81
N GLN A 24 10.91 53.02 -34.08
CA GLN A 24 11.28 52.23 -35.25
C GLN A 24 12.79 51.95 -35.30
N GLU A 25 13.61 52.98 -35.09
CA GLU A 25 15.07 52.83 -34.96
C GLU A 25 15.44 51.83 -33.85
N SER A 26 14.79 51.96 -32.70
CA SER A 26 15.03 51.06 -31.59
C SER A 26 14.57 49.63 -31.86
N LEU A 27 13.47 49.42 -32.58
CA LEU A 27 12.98 48.10 -32.96
C LEU A 27 13.92 47.40 -33.94
N LEU A 28 14.43 48.13 -34.94
CA LEU A 28 15.44 47.62 -35.87
C LEU A 28 16.71 47.17 -35.15
N GLY A 29 17.10 47.85 -34.07
CA GLY A 29 18.22 47.41 -33.22
C GLY A 29 17.93 46.22 -32.30
N ARG A 30 16.66 46.01 -31.90
CA ARG A 30 16.28 45.00 -30.89
C ARG A 30 15.80 43.69 -31.50
N LEU A 31 14.97 43.73 -32.55
CA LEU A 31 14.38 42.54 -33.17
C LEU A 31 15.39 41.48 -33.62
N PRO A 32 16.59 41.82 -34.14
CA PRO A 32 17.59 40.82 -34.52
C PRO A 32 18.04 39.91 -33.36
N THR A 33 17.91 40.36 -32.11
CA THR A 33 18.23 39.53 -30.94
C THR A 33 17.22 38.41 -30.70
N TYR A 34 16.00 38.55 -31.25
CA TYR A 34 14.92 37.60 -31.14
C TYR A 34 14.75 36.80 -32.44
N SER A 35 14.70 37.45 -33.60
CA SER A 35 14.63 36.79 -34.92
C SER A 35 15.12 37.73 -36.03
N SER A 36 16.16 37.30 -36.76
CA SER A 36 16.67 38.06 -37.91
C SER A 36 15.62 38.21 -39.01
N ASN A 37 14.85 37.15 -39.27
CA ASN A 37 13.79 37.17 -40.29
C ASN A 37 12.68 38.16 -39.92
N ALA A 38 12.32 38.25 -38.64
CA ALA A 38 11.34 39.24 -38.20
C ALA A 38 11.87 40.67 -38.34
N ALA A 39 13.17 40.89 -38.10
CA ALA A 39 13.78 42.20 -38.30
C ALA A 39 13.82 42.60 -39.79
N GLU A 40 14.14 41.67 -40.69
CA GLU A 40 14.10 41.89 -42.14
C GLU A 40 12.67 42.17 -42.63
N ALA A 41 11.69 41.38 -42.19
CA ALA A 41 10.28 41.61 -42.50
C ALA A 41 9.80 42.97 -42.01
N TYR A 42 10.23 43.40 -40.82
CA TYR A 42 9.88 44.70 -40.26
C TYR A 42 10.54 45.86 -41.03
N LEU A 43 11.78 45.70 -41.47
CA LEU A 43 12.43 46.66 -42.37
C LEU A 43 11.69 46.76 -43.71
N GLY A 44 11.23 45.62 -44.26
CA GLY A 44 10.35 45.58 -45.43
C GLY A 44 9.06 46.36 -45.20
N ALA A 45 8.40 46.17 -44.05
CA ALA A 45 7.20 46.91 -43.67
C ALA A 45 7.46 48.43 -43.62
N LEU A 46 8.61 48.87 -43.07
CA LEU A 46 8.99 50.28 -43.02
C LEU A 46 9.24 50.87 -44.41
N HIS A 47 9.86 50.12 -45.32
CA HIS A 47 10.02 50.57 -46.71
C HIS A 47 8.68 50.73 -47.43
N VAL A 48 7.71 49.85 -47.16
CA VAL A 48 6.36 49.96 -47.73
C VAL A 48 5.62 51.14 -47.09
N TYR A 49 5.73 51.34 -45.78
CA TYR A 49 5.03 52.40 -45.05
C TYR A 49 5.52 53.81 -45.40
N HIS A 50 6.84 54.01 -45.51
CA HIS A 50 7.46 55.31 -45.82
C HIS A 50 7.74 55.53 -47.31
N GLY A 51 7.53 54.50 -48.14
CA GLY A 51 7.70 54.58 -49.59
C GLY A 51 6.59 55.36 -50.27
N ASN A 52 6.76 55.60 -51.58
CA ASN A 52 5.73 56.26 -52.39
C ASN A 52 4.43 55.43 -52.40
N CYS A 53 3.27 56.07 -52.25
CA CYS A 53 1.97 55.38 -52.28
C CYS A 53 1.74 54.69 -53.64
N TYR A 54 1.30 53.43 -53.61
CA TYR A 54 0.85 52.68 -54.78
C TYR A 54 -0.35 51.79 -54.42
N THR A 55 -1.09 51.34 -55.42
CA THR A 55 -2.42 50.72 -55.26
C THR A 55 -2.44 49.50 -54.32
N ASP A 56 -1.38 48.68 -54.34
CA ASP A 56 -1.27 47.48 -53.50
C ASP A 56 -0.50 47.71 -52.18
N GLN A 57 -0.17 48.96 -51.84
CA GLN A 57 0.60 49.30 -50.64
C GLN A 57 -0.02 48.74 -49.36
N PRO A 58 -1.35 48.80 -49.11
CA PRO A 58 -1.95 48.21 -47.91
C PRO A 58 -1.72 46.69 -47.83
N SER A 59 -1.83 45.99 -48.96
CA SER A 59 -1.62 44.53 -49.02
C SER A 59 -0.18 44.14 -48.72
N HIS A 60 0.80 44.85 -49.31
CA HIS A 60 2.22 44.59 -49.05
C HIS A 60 2.60 44.92 -47.61
N LEU A 61 2.05 46.00 -47.04
CA LEU A 61 2.26 46.34 -45.63
C LEU A 61 1.67 45.26 -44.72
N ALA A 62 0.48 44.75 -45.04
CA ALA A 62 -0.16 43.67 -44.30
C ALA A 62 0.67 42.37 -44.34
N TYR A 63 1.20 41.98 -45.51
CA TYR A 63 2.10 40.83 -45.64
C TYR A 63 3.33 40.99 -44.74
N ALA A 64 4.02 42.13 -44.84
CA ALA A 64 5.25 42.36 -44.10
C ALA A 64 5.01 42.34 -42.58
N LEU A 65 4.00 43.06 -42.07
CA LEU A 65 3.68 43.09 -40.63
C LEU A 65 3.20 41.72 -40.11
N ARG A 66 2.41 40.98 -40.89
CA ARG A 66 2.02 39.61 -40.56
C ARG A 66 3.24 38.71 -40.41
N ASP A 67 4.19 38.81 -41.34
CA ASP A 67 5.39 37.98 -41.37
C ASP A 67 6.32 38.29 -40.19
N VAL A 68 6.37 39.53 -39.71
CA VAL A 68 7.08 39.87 -38.44
C VAL A 68 6.56 39.00 -37.30
N VAL A 69 5.24 38.96 -37.09
CA VAL A 69 4.63 38.18 -36.00
C VAL A 69 4.81 36.68 -36.23
N ASP A 70 4.65 36.19 -37.46
CA ASP A 70 4.80 34.76 -37.78
C ASP A 70 6.25 34.29 -37.58
N HIS A 71 7.24 35.08 -38.01
CA HIS A 71 8.65 34.76 -37.81
C HIS A 71 9.01 34.71 -36.33
N LEU A 72 8.55 35.66 -35.53
CA LEU A 72 8.73 35.63 -34.08
C LEU A 72 8.07 34.41 -33.44
N ALA A 73 6.86 34.04 -33.86
CA ALA A 73 6.17 32.85 -33.35
C ALA A 73 6.86 31.55 -33.79
N ARG A 74 7.50 31.50 -34.95
CA ARG A 74 8.16 30.29 -35.46
C ARG A 74 9.62 30.14 -35.05
N GLU A 75 10.25 31.18 -34.53
CA GLU A 75 11.69 31.21 -34.24
C GLU A 75 12.17 30.00 -33.42
N LYS A 76 11.46 29.67 -32.34
CA LYS A 76 11.83 28.58 -31.41
C LYS A 76 11.22 27.22 -31.76
N GLN A 77 10.54 27.10 -32.90
CA GLN A 77 10.03 25.83 -33.40
C GLN A 77 11.15 24.99 -34.02
N SER A 78 11.07 23.67 -33.82
CA SER A 78 11.90 22.72 -34.57
C SER A 78 11.58 22.75 -36.07
N VAL A 79 12.51 22.25 -36.89
CA VAL A 79 12.37 22.20 -38.35
C VAL A 79 11.08 21.47 -38.77
N ASP A 80 10.68 20.44 -38.04
CA ASP A 80 9.47 19.68 -38.32
C ASP A 80 8.19 20.41 -37.89
N GLU A 81 8.21 21.16 -36.79
CA GLU A 81 7.07 21.96 -36.32
C GLU A 81 6.75 23.13 -37.28
N LYS A 82 7.77 23.72 -37.90
CA LYS A 82 7.64 24.85 -38.84
C LYS A 82 6.81 24.55 -40.09
N LYS A 83 6.57 23.27 -40.44
CA LYS A 83 5.79 22.87 -41.63
C LYS A 83 4.28 23.00 -41.47
N SER A 84 3.80 23.13 -40.23
CA SER A 84 2.35 23.22 -39.94
C SER A 84 1.89 24.68 -39.81
N ARG A 85 0.61 24.94 -40.12
CA ARG A 85 -0.01 26.25 -39.89
C ARG A 85 -0.31 26.39 -38.40
N LEU A 86 0.20 27.44 -37.77
CA LEU A 86 -0.09 27.76 -36.37
C LEU A 86 -1.55 28.15 -36.18
N ARG A 87 -2.23 27.51 -35.22
CA ARG A 87 -3.52 27.98 -34.69
C ARG A 87 -3.29 29.20 -33.80
N GLU A 88 -4.34 29.97 -33.55
CA GLU A 88 -4.29 31.20 -32.75
C GLU A 88 -3.64 30.98 -31.37
N GLY A 89 -4.15 30.03 -30.58
CA GLY A 89 -3.58 29.70 -29.26
C GLY A 89 -2.15 29.16 -29.33
N ASP A 90 -1.78 28.46 -30.40
CA ASP A 90 -0.40 28.00 -30.61
C ASP A 90 0.54 29.17 -30.93
N ARG A 91 0.05 30.19 -31.65
CA ARG A 91 0.83 31.39 -32.00
C ARG A 91 1.15 32.20 -30.74
N GLU A 92 0.16 32.45 -29.90
CA GLU A 92 0.37 33.18 -28.64
C GLU A 92 1.38 32.45 -27.74
N ALA A 93 1.21 31.14 -27.56
CA ALA A 93 2.12 30.32 -26.75
C ALA A 93 3.55 30.33 -27.29
N ASN A 94 3.74 30.34 -28.61
CA ASN A 94 5.07 30.41 -29.21
C ASN A 94 5.69 31.82 -29.16
N LEU A 95 4.90 32.89 -29.29
CA LEU A 95 5.40 34.25 -29.07
C LEU A 95 5.92 34.40 -27.63
N ARG A 96 5.18 33.90 -26.63
CA ARG A 96 5.64 33.86 -25.24
C ARG A 96 6.95 33.11 -25.10
N ARG A 97 7.13 32.00 -25.83
CA ARG A 97 8.37 31.22 -25.85
C ARG A 97 9.57 31.95 -26.47
N THR A 98 9.33 32.84 -27.43
CA THR A 98 10.37 33.63 -28.09
C THR A 98 10.88 34.75 -27.18
N PHE A 99 9.97 35.48 -26.54
CA PHE A 99 10.33 36.62 -25.69
C PHE A 99 10.66 36.22 -24.25
N ASP A 100 10.02 35.18 -23.71
CA ASP A 100 10.26 34.63 -22.38
C ASP A 100 10.45 33.10 -22.45
N PRO A 101 11.65 32.63 -22.87
CA PRO A 101 11.93 31.22 -23.04
C PRO A 101 11.95 30.42 -21.73
N VAL A 102 12.01 31.12 -20.58
CA VAL A 102 12.11 30.51 -19.24
C VAL A 102 10.74 30.10 -18.75
N THR A 103 9.81 31.03 -18.58
CA THR A 103 8.49 30.76 -17.98
C THR A 103 7.35 30.65 -18.99
N ARG A 104 7.53 31.16 -20.22
CA ARG A 104 6.52 31.18 -21.30
C ARG A 104 5.21 31.83 -20.89
N ARG A 105 5.29 32.87 -20.07
CA ARG A 105 4.13 33.62 -19.58
C ARG A 105 4.16 35.03 -20.11
N GLY A 106 2.99 35.66 -20.23
CA GLY A 106 2.94 37.04 -20.66
C GLY A 106 3.12 38.05 -19.54
N TYR A 107 2.94 37.68 -18.26
CA TYR A 107 3.00 38.61 -17.13
C TYR A 107 2.16 39.88 -17.41
N VAL A 108 2.73 41.07 -17.25
CA VAL A 108 2.09 42.35 -17.56
C VAL A 108 1.86 42.58 -19.07
N TYR A 109 2.38 41.71 -19.93
CA TYR A 109 2.34 41.82 -21.39
C TYR A 109 1.36 40.85 -22.06
N ASP A 110 0.50 40.15 -21.30
CA ASP A 110 -0.58 39.32 -21.88
C ASP A 110 -1.46 40.11 -22.88
N GLY A 111 -1.64 41.41 -22.66
CA GLY A 111 -2.30 42.29 -23.61
C GLY A 111 -1.53 42.42 -24.94
N HIS A 112 -0.21 42.57 -24.88
CA HIS A 112 0.62 42.71 -26.08
C HIS A 112 0.67 41.43 -26.90
N TYR A 113 0.75 40.25 -26.28
CA TYR A 113 0.70 38.98 -27.01
C TYR A 113 -0.63 38.81 -27.73
N ARG A 114 -1.76 39.10 -27.06
CA ARG A 114 -3.08 39.10 -27.69
C ARG A 114 -3.19 40.11 -28.83
N THR A 115 -2.71 41.34 -28.63
CA THR A 115 -2.66 42.34 -29.70
C THR A 115 -1.89 41.83 -30.91
N LEU A 116 -0.71 41.23 -30.73
CA LEU A 116 0.07 40.69 -31.86
C LEU A 116 -0.67 39.58 -32.61
N VAL A 117 -1.39 38.70 -31.90
CA VAL A 117 -2.16 37.61 -32.51
C VAL A 117 -3.40 38.13 -33.22
N GLU A 118 -4.16 39.01 -32.58
CA GLU A 118 -5.35 39.66 -33.14
C GLU A 118 -5.01 40.46 -34.41
N GLU A 119 -3.94 41.26 -34.37
CA GLU A 119 -3.49 42.01 -35.55
C GLU A 119 -2.95 41.07 -36.63
N TYR A 120 -2.23 40.00 -36.27
CA TYR A 120 -1.82 38.99 -37.26
C TYR A 120 -3.02 38.41 -38.02
N ASP A 121 -4.11 38.04 -37.33
CA ASP A 121 -5.26 37.40 -37.97
C ASP A 121 -6.01 38.39 -38.88
N LYS A 122 -6.16 39.65 -38.46
CA LYS A 122 -6.69 40.74 -39.32
C LYS A 122 -5.83 40.93 -40.58
N LEU A 123 -4.51 41.07 -40.42
CA LEU A 123 -3.59 41.28 -41.53
C LEU A 123 -3.53 40.07 -42.46
N SER A 124 -3.68 38.86 -41.93
CA SER A 124 -3.72 37.63 -42.72
C SER A 124 -4.96 37.52 -43.61
N GLY A 125 -6.09 38.13 -43.23
CA GLY A 125 -7.29 38.20 -44.08
C GLY A 125 -7.10 39.09 -45.30
N ILE A 126 -6.49 40.26 -45.08
CA ILE A 126 -6.16 41.26 -46.11
C ILE A 126 -5.12 40.72 -47.08
N ALA A 127 -4.02 40.17 -46.56
CA ALA A 127 -2.94 39.60 -47.38
C ALA A 127 -3.44 38.55 -48.38
N HIS A 128 -4.46 37.76 -48.02
CA HIS A 128 -5.01 36.71 -48.88
C HIS A 128 -6.26 37.12 -49.68
N GLN A 129 -6.58 38.42 -49.76
CA GLN A 129 -7.73 38.97 -50.50
C GLN A 129 -9.08 38.34 -50.12
N ARG A 130 -9.27 37.97 -48.85
CA ARG A 130 -10.50 37.29 -48.39
C ARG A 130 -11.63 38.25 -48.01
N ASP A 131 -11.31 39.49 -47.68
CA ASP A 131 -12.25 40.53 -47.28
C ASP A 131 -12.11 41.76 -48.19
N PRO A 132 -13.20 42.48 -48.50
CA PRO A 132 -13.12 43.76 -49.19
C PRO A 132 -12.25 44.72 -48.37
N VAL A 133 -11.19 45.22 -49.00
CA VAL A 133 -10.07 45.91 -48.34
C VAL A 133 -10.55 47.26 -47.80
N ASP A 134 -10.61 47.39 -46.48
CA ASP A 134 -10.49 48.70 -45.84
C ASP A 134 -8.98 49.02 -45.81
N ASP A 135 -8.57 49.87 -46.75
CA ASP A 135 -7.16 50.22 -47.01
C ASP A 135 -6.44 50.79 -45.78
N LEU A 136 -7.17 51.22 -44.74
CA LEU A 136 -6.60 51.81 -43.53
C LEU A 136 -6.17 50.78 -42.48
N ILE A 137 -6.71 49.55 -42.51
CA ILE A 137 -6.45 48.54 -41.45
C ILE A 137 -4.95 48.26 -41.22
N PRO A 138 -4.11 48.06 -42.26
CA PRO A 138 -2.68 47.77 -42.06
C PRO A 138 -1.91 48.95 -41.45
N PHE A 139 -2.30 50.18 -41.80
CA PHE A 139 -1.69 51.40 -41.26
C PHE A 139 -2.07 51.60 -39.79
N ASP A 140 -3.31 51.29 -39.42
CA ASP A 140 -3.77 51.34 -38.03
C ASP A 140 -3.17 50.21 -37.17
N ALA A 141 -2.91 49.05 -37.77
CA ALA A 141 -2.29 47.90 -37.10
C ALA A 141 -0.82 48.18 -36.73
N MET A 142 -0.09 48.91 -37.57
CA MET A 142 1.34 49.12 -37.41
C MET A 142 1.72 49.76 -36.06
N PRO A 143 1.15 50.91 -35.63
CA PRO A 143 1.45 51.48 -34.32
C PRO A 143 1.16 50.52 -33.15
N ARG A 144 0.11 49.69 -33.25
CA ARG A 144 -0.25 48.71 -32.22
C ARG A 144 0.79 47.59 -32.14
N ILE A 145 1.21 47.06 -33.30
CA ILE A 145 2.25 46.04 -33.40
C ILE A 145 3.59 46.60 -32.90
N GLU A 146 3.99 47.78 -33.38
CA GLU A 146 5.25 48.41 -32.98
C GLU A 146 5.30 48.66 -31.48
N ARG A 147 4.21 49.15 -30.88
CA ARG A 147 4.13 49.35 -29.43
C ARG A 147 4.30 48.05 -28.67
N ALA A 148 3.57 47.00 -29.07
CA ALA A 148 3.67 45.68 -28.46
C ALA A 148 5.09 45.10 -28.59
N LEU A 149 5.69 45.15 -29.78
CA LEU A 149 7.05 44.68 -30.02
C LEU A 149 8.10 45.50 -29.26
N TYR A 150 7.92 46.81 -29.14
CA TYR A 150 8.88 47.68 -28.48
C TYR A 150 8.97 47.37 -26.99
N ASP A 151 7.81 47.14 -26.36
CA ASP A 151 7.72 46.77 -24.95
C ASP A 151 8.21 45.33 -24.71
N LEU A 152 7.85 44.38 -25.58
CA LEU A 152 8.27 42.97 -25.48
C LEU A 152 9.77 42.74 -25.76
N SER A 153 10.37 43.52 -26.67
CA SER A 153 11.78 43.39 -27.07
C SER A 153 12.75 44.17 -26.19
N PHE A 154 12.27 44.74 -25.08
CA PHE A 154 13.12 45.54 -24.19
C PHE A 154 14.29 44.67 -23.65
N PRO A 155 15.56 45.09 -23.81
CA PRO A 155 16.69 44.22 -23.54
C PRO A 155 16.73 43.73 -22.10
N GLN A 156 16.75 42.41 -21.88
CA GLN A 156 16.80 41.82 -20.54
C GLN A 156 18.00 42.32 -19.71
N VAL A 157 19.14 42.61 -20.35
CA VAL A 157 20.31 43.18 -19.66
C VAL A 157 20.02 44.59 -19.12
N ALA A 158 19.28 45.40 -19.87
CA ALA A 158 18.86 46.73 -19.42
C ALA A 158 17.83 46.62 -18.29
N THR A 159 16.83 45.72 -18.42
CA THR A 159 15.88 45.40 -17.35
C THR A 159 16.60 44.98 -16.08
N ASN A 160 17.58 44.07 -16.20
CA ASN A 160 18.38 43.58 -15.08
C ASN A 160 19.15 44.71 -14.39
N ARG A 161 19.80 45.60 -15.15
CA ARG A 161 20.52 46.76 -14.59
C ARG A 161 19.57 47.71 -13.86
N MET A 162 18.38 47.94 -14.41
CA MET A 162 17.36 48.78 -13.78
C MET A 162 16.80 48.13 -12.52
N ILE A 163 16.53 46.82 -12.53
CA ILE A 163 16.15 46.03 -11.34
C ILE A 163 17.23 46.15 -10.26
N ASP A 164 18.49 45.90 -10.61
CA ASP A 164 19.60 45.96 -9.65
C ASP A 164 19.72 47.37 -9.05
N LYS A 165 19.62 48.41 -9.89
CA LYS A 165 19.66 49.80 -9.44
C LYS A 165 18.51 50.10 -8.48
N MET A 166 17.28 49.67 -8.80
CA MET A 166 16.13 49.88 -7.93
C MET A 166 16.26 49.15 -6.60
N ILE A 167 16.75 47.91 -6.59
CA ILE A 167 16.92 47.09 -5.38
C ILE A 167 17.94 47.71 -4.41
N LEU A 168 18.93 48.44 -4.92
CA LEU A 168 19.91 49.16 -4.09
C LEU A 168 19.33 50.40 -3.40
N GLU A 169 18.17 50.90 -3.84
CA GLU A 169 17.49 52.03 -3.20
C GLU A 169 16.59 51.55 -2.04
N PRO A 170 16.27 52.41 -1.06
CA PRO A 170 15.36 52.05 0.02
C PRO A 170 13.97 51.61 -0.50
N PRO A 171 13.38 50.53 0.05
CA PRO A 171 12.09 50.04 -0.41
C PRO A 171 10.97 51.05 -0.12
N THR A 172 10.12 51.30 -1.12
CA THR A 172 8.85 52.03 -0.99
C THR A 172 7.76 51.28 -1.75
N LEU A 173 6.49 51.51 -1.39
CA LEU A 173 5.36 50.89 -2.10
C LEU A 173 5.39 51.18 -3.62
N GLU A 174 5.68 52.43 -3.99
CA GLU A 174 5.75 52.83 -5.40
C GLU A 174 6.94 52.19 -6.13
N ARG A 175 8.11 52.06 -5.46
CA ARG A 175 9.24 51.31 -6.02
C ARG A 175 8.94 49.83 -6.16
N ALA A 176 8.25 49.22 -5.20
CA ALA A 176 7.83 47.83 -5.30
C ALA A 176 6.82 47.62 -6.44
N LYS A 177 5.83 48.52 -6.62
CA LYS A 177 4.94 48.49 -7.79
C LYS A 177 5.72 48.65 -9.09
N ALA A 178 6.70 49.55 -9.15
CA ALA A 178 7.56 49.72 -10.31
C ALA A 178 8.38 48.45 -10.58
N LEU A 179 8.94 47.83 -9.54
CA LEU A 179 9.73 46.60 -9.64
C LEU A 179 8.86 45.44 -10.14
N ILE A 180 7.63 45.28 -9.63
CA ILE A 180 6.67 44.27 -10.10
C ILE A 180 6.33 44.50 -11.57
N ARG A 181 6.09 45.75 -12.00
CA ARG A 181 5.85 46.07 -13.43
C ARG A 181 7.05 45.75 -14.32
N MET A 182 8.26 45.72 -13.76
CA MET A 182 9.48 45.30 -14.46
C MET A 182 9.66 43.79 -14.52
N ILE A 183 8.86 43.00 -13.79
CA ILE A 183 8.82 41.54 -13.90
C ILE A 183 8.04 41.18 -15.16
N SER A 184 8.70 41.37 -16.30
CA SER A 184 8.17 41.07 -17.63
C SER A 184 8.45 39.66 -18.12
N THR A 185 9.40 38.97 -17.48
CA THR A 185 9.85 37.63 -17.86
C THR A 185 10.18 36.80 -16.62
N GLY A 186 10.27 35.48 -16.78
CA GLY A 186 10.72 34.60 -15.70
C GLY A 186 12.14 34.92 -15.26
N ALA A 187 13.02 35.31 -16.19
CA ALA A 187 14.39 35.72 -15.88
C ALA A 187 14.43 37.01 -15.04
N ALA A 188 13.54 37.97 -15.32
CA ALA A 188 13.39 39.16 -14.49
C ALA A 188 12.88 38.79 -13.10
N GLN A 189 11.85 37.95 -13.00
CA GLN A 189 11.28 37.49 -11.73
C GLN A 189 12.35 36.80 -10.87
N SER A 190 13.07 35.87 -11.47
CA SER A 190 14.17 35.12 -10.86
C SER A 190 15.26 36.04 -10.33
N ARG A 191 15.69 37.03 -11.13
CA ARG A 191 16.68 38.01 -10.71
C ARG A 191 16.18 38.83 -9.52
N VAL A 192 14.93 39.29 -9.58
CA VAL A 192 14.28 40.02 -8.49
C VAL A 192 14.27 39.16 -7.22
N ILE A 193 13.76 37.92 -7.27
CA ILE A 193 13.69 37.01 -6.12
C ILE A 193 15.07 36.66 -5.57
N GLY A 194 16.07 36.45 -6.42
CA GLY A 194 17.43 36.10 -6.00
C GLY A 194 18.24 37.28 -5.44
N ARG A 195 17.84 38.52 -5.73
CA ARG A 195 18.57 39.74 -5.32
C ARG A 195 17.84 40.61 -4.30
N LEU A 196 16.53 40.47 -4.16
CA LEU A 196 15.74 41.21 -3.17
C LEU A 196 16.32 40.95 -1.76
N PRO A 197 16.70 42.02 -1.03
CA PRO A 197 17.00 41.96 0.39
C PRO A 197 15.72 41.91 1.22
N VAL A 198 15.81 41.32 2.41
CA VAL A 198 14.64 41.01 3.26
C VAL A 198 13.79 42.24 3.59
N ASN A 199 14.40 43.42 3.76
CA ASN A 199 13.69 44.68 4.05
C ASN A 199 12.69 45.11 2.95
N TRP A 200 12.70 44.49 1.77
CA TRP A 200 11.69 44.74 0.72
C TRP A 200 10.38 43.97 0.91
N LEU A 201 10.32 42.99 1.82
CA LEU A 201 9.19 42.08 1.96
C LEU A 201 7.84 42.82 2.13
N GLU A 202 7.79 43.82 3.00
CA GLU A 202 6.57 44.59 3.26
C GLU A 202 6.09 45.39 2.03
N SER A 203 7.02 46.08 1.36
CA SER A 203 6.70 46.88 0.19
C SER A 203 6.25 46.00 -0.98
N MET A 204 6.88 44.83 -1.17
CA MET A 204 6.49 43.86 -2.21
C MET A 204 5.11 43.26 -1.94
N ASP A 205 4.80 42.94 -0.69
CA ASP A 205 3.45 42.48 -0.32
C ASP A 205 2.40 43.59 -0.52
N GLY A 206 2.67 44.80 -0.05
CA GLY A 206 1.78 45.95 -0.24
C GLY A 206 1.51 46.26 -1.72
N ALA A 207 2.50 46.01 -2.58
CA ALA A 207 2.39 46.14 -4.03
C ALA A 207 1.66 44.96 -4.71
N GLY A 208 1.29 43.92 -3.95
CA GLY A 208 0.50 42.78 -4.41
C GLY A 208 1.29 41.62 -5.01
N PHE A 209 2.62 41.56 -4.79
CA PHE A 209 3.48 40.52 -5.39
C PHE A 209 3.06 39.09 -5.04
N PHE A 210 2.48 38.89 -3.86
CA PHE A 210 2.06 37.58 -3.36
C PHE A 210 0.56 37.32 -3.52
N LYS A 211 -0.23 38.27 -4.06
CA LYS A 211 -1.69 38.10 -4.21
C LYS A 211 -2.07 37.06 -5.27
N ASP A 212 -1.23 36.92 -6.30
CA ASP A 212 -1.41 35.93 -7.36
C ASP A 212 -0.20 34.98 -7.38
N PRO A 213 -0.19 33.94 -6.51
CA PRO A 213 0.90 32.99 -6.45
C PRO A 213 0.99 32.14 -7.73
N VAL A 214 -0.06 32.11 -8.56
CA VAL A 214 0.00 31.50 -9.88
C VAL A 214 0.79 32.42 -10.80
N GLY A 215 0.40 33.70 -10.93
CA GLY A 215 1.02 34.73 -11.77
C GLY A 215 2.51 34.93 -11.50
N TYR A 216 2.89 34.96 -10.22
CA TYR A 216 4.27 35.06 -9.77
C TYR A 216 4.73 33.76 -9.15
N ARG A 217 4.82 32.70 -9.95
CA ARG A 217 5.04 31.34 -9.48
C ARG A 217 6.18 31.20 -8.47
N GLU A 218 7.32 31.86 -8.68
CA GLU A 218 8.51 31.75 -7.81
C GLU A 218 8.48 32.67 -6.57
N ALA A 219 7.47 33.53 -6.40
CA ALA A 219 7.44 34.54 -5.33
C ALA A 219 7.58 33.92 -3.93
N HIS A 220 7.07 32.70 -3.72
CA HIS A 220 7.23 31.96 -2.46
C HIS A 220 8.69 31.60 -2.14
N ARG A 221 9.59 31.49 -3.12
CA ARG A 221 11.02 31.28 -2.84
C ARG A 221 11.66 32.51 -2.20
N TYR A 222 11.16 33.70 -2.51
CA TYR A 222 11.54 34.89 -1.79
C TYR A 222 11.03 34.85 -0.34
N LEU A 223 9.82 34.32 -0.10
CA LEU A 223 9.32 34.06 1.25
C LEU A 223 10.22 33.07 2.01
N PHE A 224 10.67 31.99 1.37
CA PHE A 224 11.61 31.02 1.96
C PHE A 224 12.96 31.63 2.35
N ARG A 225 13.47 32.59 1.56
CA ARG A 225 14.67 33.37 1.93
C ARG A 225 14.41 34.30 3.12
N CYS A 226 13.22 34.91 3.19
CA CYS A 226 12.84 35.81 4.27
C CYS A 226 12.39 35.08 5.55
N ALA A 227 12.09 33.79 5.46
CA ALA A 227 11.47 33.00 6.53
C ALA A 227 12.29 33.00 7.83
N GLY A 228 13.62 33.09 7.77
CA GLY A 228 14.47 33.16 8.96
C GLY A 228 14.60 34.56 9.57
N GLU A 229 14.47 35.63 8.76
CA GLU A 229 14.74 37.01 9.18
C GLU A 229 13.45 37.82 9.47
N CYS A 230 12.35 37.56 8.75
CA CYS A 230 11.04 38.19 8.95
C CYS A 230 9.90 37.14 9.00
N PRO A 231 9.96 36.19 9.93
CA PRO A 231 9.05 35.04 9.96
C PRO A 231 7.58 35.41 10.20
N ASP A 232 7.32 36.45 10.99
CA ASP A 232 5.99 37.01 11.26
C ASP A 232 5.31 37.46 9.97
N ARG A 233 6.00 38.26 9.18
CA ARG A 233 5.46 38.81 7.94
C ARG A 233 5.28 37.74 6.88
N VAL A 234 6.21 36.79 6.79
CA VAL A 234 6.09 35.66 5.86
C VAL A 234 4.85 34.82 6.21
N ALA A 235 4.64 34.50 7.49
CA ALA A 235 3.46 33.74 7.92
C ALA A 235 2.14 34.48 7.58
N GLU A 236 2.08 35.80 7.76
CA GLU A 236 0.92 36.61 7.35
C GLU A 236 0.63 36.58 5.84
N ILE A 237 1.67 36.53 5.03
CA ILE A 237 1.54 36.41 3.57
C ILE A 237 0.99 35.03 3.21
N ILE A 238 1.59 33.96 3.74
CA ILE A 238 1.18 32.58 3.44
C ILE A 238 -0.30 32.33 3.80
N LYS A 239 -0.78 32.83 4.94
CA LYS A 239 -2.19 32.70 5.36
C LYS A 239 -3.19 33.31 4.38
N ARG A 240 -2.76 34.26 3.54
CA ARG A 240 -3.61 34.93 2.54
C ARG A 240 -3.63 34.21 1.20
N TYR A 241 -2.87 33.12 1.04
CA TYR A 241 -2.93 32.32 -0.18
C TYR A 241 -4.27 31.63 -0.36
N ASP A 242 -4.74 31.61 -1.60
CA ASP A 242 -5.87 30.81 -2.02
C ASP A 242 -5.48 29.31 -1.96
N PRO A 243 -6.18 28.49 -1.14
CA PRO A 243 -5.93 27.06 -1.08
C PRO A 243 -5.99 26.34 -2.44
N ALA A 244 -6.85 26.79 -3.37
CA ALA A 244 -6.94 26.19 -4.69
C ALA A 244 -5.63 26.38 -5.48
N ALA A 245 -5.06 27.59 -5.43
CA ALA A 245 -3.78 27.88 -6.06
C ALA A 245 -2.62 27.04 -5.46
N VAL A 246 -2.66 26.74 -4.16
CA VAL A 246 -1.68 25.84 -3.52
C VAL A 246 -1.85 24.40 -3.99
N ARG A 247 -3.10 23.89 -4.07
CA ARG A 247 -3.38 22.55 -4.60
C ARG A 247 -2.94 22.37 -6.04
N ASP A 248 -3.18 23.38 -6.87
CA ASP A 248 -2.82 23.37 -8.29
C ASP A 248 -1.29 23.45 -8.50
N ASN A 249 -0.52 23.76 -7.45
CA ASN A 249 0.92 23.92 -7.53
C ASN A 249 1.66 23.24 -6.37
N ARG A 250 2.00 21.95 -6.55
CA ARG A 250 2.77 21.17 -5.55
C ARG A 250 4.10 21.80 -5.09
N PHE A 251 4.73 22.67 -5.88
CA PHE A 251 5.94 23.39 -5.46
C PHE A 251 5.60 24.42 -4.42
N LEU A 252 4.52 25.17 -4.63
CA LEU A 252 4.05 26.10 -3.62
C LEU A 252 3.84 25.37 -2.30
N PHE A 253 3.17 24.20 -2.32
CA PHE A 253 3.01 23.36 -1.14
C PHE A 253 4.35 22.95 -0.50
N LEU A 254 5.31 22.46 -1.30
CA LEU A 254 6.64 22.08 -0.82
C LEU A 254 7.40 23.27 -0.22
N ASP A 255 7.40 24.42 -0.90
CA ASP A 255 8.04 25.65 -0.45
C ASP A 255 7.37 26.21 0.82
N LEU A 256 6.06 25.98 1.04
CA LEU A 256 5.40 26.27 2.31
C LEU A 256 5.95 25.37 3.44
N LEU A 257 6.16 24.07 3.18
CA LEU A 257 6.80 23.16 4.15
C LEU A 257 8.24 23.58 4.45
N ASP A 258 9.01 23.94 3.42
CA ASP A 258 10.38 24.43 3.56
C ASP A 258 10.44 25.77 4.32
N CYS A 259 9.48 26.67 4.09
CA CYS A 259 9.28 27.89 4.86
C CYS A 259 9.04 27.57 6.34
N MET A 260 8.14 26.63 6.65
CA MET A 260 7.87 26.21 8.03
C MET A 260 9.13 25.73 8.74
N MET A 261 9.95 24.90 8.08
CA MET A 261 11.17 24.35 8.67
C MET A 261 12.27 25.40 8.92
N ARG A 262 12.19 26.59 8.30
CA ARG A 262 13.12 27.70 8.52
C ARG A 262 12.66 28.73 9.53
N MET A 263 11.36 28.80 9.82
CA MET A 263 10.80 29.78 10.72
C MET A 263 10.99 29.37 12.19
N PRO A 264 11.03 30.34 13.11
CA PRO A 264 10.74 30.07 14.51
C PRO A 264 9.36 29.42 14.66
N VAL A 265 9.26 28.51 15.64
CA VAL A 265 8.14 27.58 15.77
C VAL A 265 6.75 28.24 15.80
N GLY A 266 6.58 29.40 16.46
CA GLY A 266 5.28 30.07 16.55
C GLY A 266 4.74 30.54 15.20
N HIS A 267 5.63 30.88 14.26
CA HIS A 267 5.26 31.25 12.90
C HIS A 267 5.05 30.01 12.02
N ALA A 268 5.88 28.97 12.18
CA ALA A 268 5.65 27.69 11.55
C ALA A 268 4.28 27.09 11.95
N ALA A 269 3.90 27.21 13.22
CA ALA A 269 2.60 26.81 13.76
C ALA A 269 1.43 27.57 13.12
N THR A 270 1.64 28.86 12.86
CA THR A 270 0.67 29.69 12.16
C THR A 270 0.42 29.18 10.73
N VAL A 271 1.47 28.77 10.02
CA VAL A 271 1.39 28.23 8.65
C VAL A 271 0.77 26.82 8.62
N SER A 272 1.19 25.91 9.50
CA SER A 272 0.60 24.55 9.56
C SER A 272 -0.89 24.60 9.90
N SER A 273 -1.30 25.47 10.82
CA SER A 273 -2.72 25.70 11.15
C SER A 273 -3.52 26.16 9.92
N PHE A 274 -2.95 27.01 9.08
CA PHE A 274 -3.57 27.38 7.80
C PHE A 274 -3.68 26.17 6.88
N MET A 275 -2.61 25.39 6.69
CA MET A 275 -2.61 24.22 5.81
C MET A 275 -3.64 23.17 6.22
N ILE A 276 -3.80 22.92 7.53
CA ILE A 276 -4.83 22.01 8.07
C ILE A 276 -6.23 22.55 7.74
N LYS A 277 -6.52 23.80 8.09
CA LYS A 277 -7.85 24.43 7.88
C LYS A 277 -8.22 24.55 6.40
N ALA A 278 -7.23 24.82 5.56
CA ALA A 278 -7.38 24.89 4.11
C ALA A 278 -7.57 23.52 3.46
N GLY A 279 -7.37 22.42 4.19
CA GLY A 279 -7.48 21.05 3.69
C GLY A 279 -6.33 20.64 2.77
N LEU A 280 -5.13 21.23 2.93
CA LEU A 280 -3.95 20.95 2.09
C LEU A 280 -3.20 19.68 2.51
N HIS A 281 -3.64 19.01 3.56
CA HIS A 281 -3.07 17.74 4.02
C HIS A 281 -3.38 16.57 3.07
N ASP A 282 -4.35 16.73 2.15
CA ASP A 282 -4.61 15.81 1.04
C ASP A 282 -3.40 15.67 0.09
N MET A 283 -2.55 16.71 0.03
CA MET A 283 -1.32 16.72 -0.74
C MET A 283 -0.18 15.91 -0.11
N PHE A 284 -0.37 15.36 1.10
CA PHE A 284 0.62 14.55 1.82
C PHE A 284 1.27 13.46 0.95
N VAL A 285 0.47 12.76 0.14
CA VAL A 285 0.90 11.65 -0.71
C VAL A 285 1.99 12.03 -1.74
N HIS A 286 2.15 13.32 -2.02
CA HIS A 286 3.18 13.81 -2.95
C HIS A 286 4.55 13.97 -2.29
N HIS A 287 4.57 14.32 -0.99
CA HIS A 287 5.81 14.65 -0.27
C HIS A 287 5.74 14.16 1.19
N PRO A 288 5.53 12.86 1.46
CA PRO A 288 5.30 12.34 2.81
C PRO A 288 6.48 12.61 3.74
N GLY A 289 7.72 12.44 3.25
CA GLY A 289 8.94 12.71 4.03
C GLY A 289 9.03 14.17 4.45
N LYS A 290 8.92 15.12 3.51
CA LYS A 290 8.99 16.56 3.80
C LYS A 290 7.85 17.06 4.69
N TYR A 291 6.65 16.52 4.49
CA TYR A 291 5.51 16.85 5.32
C TYR A 291 5.73 16.42 6.77
N LEU A 292 6.23 15.20 6.99
CA LEU A 292 6.55 14.71 8.32
C LEU A 292 7.81 15.35 8.90
N GLU A 293 8.80 15.75 8.08
CA GLU A 293 9.96 16.54 8.51
C GLU A 293 9.51 17.91 9.05
N ALA A 294 8.55 18.57 8.36
CA ALA A 294 7.94 19.80 8.85
C ALA A 294 7.13 19.58 10.14
N ALA A 295 6.41 18.46 10.26
CA ALA A 295 5.75 18.07 11.51
C ALA A 295 6.77 17.86 12.65
N ALA A 296 7.89 17.20 12.36
CA ALA A 296 8.97 17.01 13.32
C ALA A 296 9.58 18.35 13.72
N SER A 297 9.80 19.28 12.79
CA SER A 297 10.31 20.63 13.09
C SER A 297 9.41 21.39 14.07
N LEU A 298 8.07 21.30 13.91
CA LEU A 298 7.12 21.85 14.89
C LEU A 298 7.28 21.20 16.29
N CYS A 299 7.51 19.89 16.32
CA CYS A 299 7.78 19.16 17.57
C CYS A 299 9.07 19.66 18.25
N HIS A 300 10.18 19.79 17.49
CA HIS A 300 11.46 20.29 18.01
C HIS A 300 11.35 21.71 18.57
N GLY A 301 10.46 22.53 18.02
CA GLY A 301 10.18 23.85 18.53
C GLY A 301 9.24 23.90 19.75
N GLY A 302 8.67 22.78 20.20
CA GLY A 302 7.77 22.71 21.36
C GLY A 302 6.27 22.79 21.03
N GLU A 303 5.89 22.89 19.76
CA GLU A 303 4.48 22.93 19.30
C GLU A 303 3.90 21.52 19.12
N TYR A 304 4.00 20.70 20.18
CA TYR A 304 3.75 19.25 20.12
C TYR A 304 2.33 18.88 19.67
N ALA A 305 1.31 19.58 20.15
CA ALA A 305 -0.08 19.25 19.83
C ALA A 305 -0.38 19.47 18.35
N LEU A 306 0.10 20.59 17.81
CA LEU A 306 -0.08 20.95 16.41
C LEU A 306 0.77 20.08 15.49
N ALA A 307 2.01 19.74 15.89
CA ALA A 307 2.85 18.78 15.18
C ALA A 307 2.12 17.43 14.97
N MET A 308 1.50 16.90 16.03
CA MET A 308 0.74 15.65 15.94
C MET A 308 -0.54 15.79 15.15
N GLU A 309 -1.26 16.92 15.25
CA GLU A 309 -2.44 17.17 14.43
C GLU A 309 -2.07 17.23 12.93
N PHE A 310 -0.98 17.93 12.61
CA PHE A 310 -0.47 18.04 11.24
C PHE A 310 -0.12 16.66 10.68
N ALA A 311 0.66 15.86 11.43
CA ALA A 311 1.01 14.49 11.06
C ALA A 311 -0.24 13.59 10.95
N ARG A 312 -1.20 13.66 11.88
CA ARG A 312 -2.46 12.89 11.87
C ARG A 312 -3.25 13.14 10.60
N LYS A 313 -3.36 14.40 10.17
CA LYS A 313 -4.10 14.78 8.97
C LYS A 313 -3.42 14.25 7.70
N GLY A 314 -2.09 14.23 7.64
CA GLY A 314 -1.36 13.62 6.53
C GLY A 314 -1.51 12.10 6.50
N LEU A 315 -1.34 11.45 7.65
CA LEU A 315 -1.38 10.00 7.85
C LEU A 315 -2.81 9.42 8.00
N SER A 316 -3.85 10.14 7.56
CA SER A 316 -5.22 9.63 7.59
C SER A 316 -5.41 8.44 6.64
N LEU A 317 -6.35 7.55 6.95
CA LEU A 317 -6.64 6.41 6.07
C LEU A 317 -7.05 6.84 4.66
N ASP A 318 -7.74 7.97 4.52
CA ASP A 318 -8.11 8.50 3.21
C ASP A 318 -6.87 8.80 2.35
N ASN A 319 -5.79 9.29 2.97
CA ASN A 319 -4.54 9.54 2.28
C ASN A 319 -3.71 8.27 2.06
N ILE A 320 -3.75 7.31 2.99
CA ILE A 320 -2.93 6.10 2.95
C ILE A 320 -3.54 5.00 2.04
N ASN A 321 -4.85 4.78 2.09
CA ASN A 321 -5.53 3.66 1.44
C ASN A 321 -5.99 3.93 0.00
N HIS A 322 -6.28 5.17 -0.38
CA HIS A 322 -6.97 5.44 -1.66
C HIS A 322 -6.13 5.22 -2.93
N ARG A 323 -4.80 5.05 -2.85
CA ARG A 323 -3.96 4.98 -4.06
C ARG A 323 -2.90 3.87 -4.09
N TYR A 324 -2.52 3.29 -2.95
CA TYR A 324 -1.42 2.31 -2.90
C TYR A 324 -1.69 1.21 -1.86
N PRO A 325 -1.98 -0.03 -2.28
CA PRO A 325 -2.39 -1.10 -1.35
C PRO A 325 -1.22 -1.74 -0.59
N SER A 326 -0.02 -1.16 -0.61
CA SER A 326 1.04 -1.51 0.33
C SER A 326 1.49 -0.27 1.08
N ALA A 327 1.32 -0.24 2.40
CA ALA A 327 1.82 0.83 3.26
C ALA A 327 3.36 0.90 3.33
N ARG A 328 4.08 -0.01 2.67
CA ARG A 328 5.56 -0.07 2.70
C ARG A 328 6.26 1.23 2.27
N TRP A 329 5.66 2.02 1.38
CA TRP A 329 6.23 3.32 0.99
C TRP A 329 6.22 4.35 2.12
N LEU A 330 5.39 4.15 3.14
CA LEU A 330 5.32 4.99 4.35
C LEU A 330 6.24 4.52 5.47
N ASP A 331 6.71 3.27 5.44
CA ASP A 331 7.50 2.72 6.56
C ASP A 331 8.73 3.58 6.87
N ALA A 332 9.45 4.06 5.84
CA ALA A 332 10.61 4.91 6.03
C ALA A 332 10.24 6.33 6.53
N PRO A 333 9.36 7.11 5.88
CA PRO A 333 8.94 8.42 6.38
C PRO A 333 8.35 8.39 7.80
N VAL A 334 7.52 7.39 8.12
CA VAL A 334 6.90 7.24 9.45
C VAL A 334 7.96 6.89 10.50
N ARG A 335 8.91 6.01 10.17
CA ARG A 335 10.01 5.66 11.06
C ARG A 335 10.90 6.87 11.34
N GLU A 336 11.32 7.60 10.30
CA GLU A 336 12.14 8.81 10.43
C GLU A 336 11.45 9.88 11.30
N PHE A 337 10.15 10.10 11.07
CA PHE A 337 9.35 11.01 11.89
C PHE A 337 9.24 10.54 13.34
N ALA A 338 8.94 9.26 13.56
CA ALA A 338 8.83 8.70 14.89
C ALA A 338 10.15 8.83 15.64
N ASP A 339 11.26 8.46 15.02
CA ASP A 339 12.61 8.53 15.62
C ASP A 339 13.00 9.98 15.95
N ALA A 340 12.67 10.93 15.06
CA ALA A 340 12.94 12.35 15.28
C ALA A 340 12.12 12.97 16.43
N THR A 341 10.89 12.50 16.65
CA THR A 341 9.97 13.08 17.66
C THR A 341 9.95 12.33 18.98
N MET A 342 10.47 11.10 19.03
CA MET A 342 10.32 10.19 20.17
C MET A 342 10.93 10.72 21.47
N ASN A 343 12.05 11.43 21.39
CA ASN A 343 12.75 11.93 22.59
C ASN A 343 12.15 13.23 23.12
N GLU A 344 11.40 13.97 22.30
CA GLU A 344 10.90 15.29 22.64
C GLU A 344 9.45 15.28 23.11
N ALA A 345 8.59 14.53 22.39
CA ALA A 345 7.16 14.48 22.65
C ALA A 345 6.63 13.04 22.65
N PRO A 346 7.23 12.10 23.42
CA PRO A 346 6.89 10.69 23.35
C PRO A 346 5.41 10.41 23.67
N LEU A 347 4.78 11.19 24.55
CA LEU A 347 3.37 11.01 24.92
C LEU A 347 2.43 11.37 23.76
N GLN A 348 2.71 12.48 23.09
CA GLN A 348 1.92 12.98 21.97
C GLN A 348 2.10 12.08 20.74
N LEU A 349 3.34 11.68 20.45
CA LEU A 349 3.65 10.69 19.41
C LEU A 349 2.92 9.37 19.69
N PHE A 350 2.98 8.87 20.92
CA PHE A 350 2.27 7.65 21.31
C PHE A 350 0.76 7.76 21.05
N GLY A 351 0.14 8.91 21.36
CA GLY A 351 -1.26 9.17 21.07
C GLY A 351 -1.60 9.14 19.58
N LEU A 352 -0.77 9.77 18.74
CA LEU A 352 -0.90 9.74 17.28
C LEU A 352 -0.79 8.33 16.72
N LEU A 353 0.25 7.59 17.10
CA LEU A 353 0.48 6.22 16.63
C LEU A 353 -0.68 5.29 17.04
N ALA A 354 -1.23 5.49 18.24
CA ALA A 354 -2.40 4.77 18.70
C ALA A 354 -3.66 5.10 17.87
N ASP A 355 -3.92 6.38 17.58
CA ASP A 355 -5.04 6.76 16.70
C ASP A 355 -4.92 6.08 15.33
N MET A 356 -3.74 6.17 14.71
CA MET A 356 -3.49 5.53 13.41
C MET A 356 -3.66 4.01 13.46
N LEU A 357 -3.14 3.37 14.50
CA LEU A 357 -3.25 1.92 14.64
C LEU A 357 -4.71 1.49 14.82
N GLU A 358 -5.47 2.22 15.64
CA GLU A 358 -6.89 1.96 15.84
C GLU A 358 -7.69 2.16 14.56
N ASP A 359 -7.43 3.24 13.82
CA ASP A 359 -8.03 3.49 12.51
C ASP A 359 -7.74 2.33 11.56
N ILE A 360 -6.47 1.87 11.45
CA ILE A 360 -6.11 0.75 10.58
C ILE A 360 -6.83 -0.55 11.00
N ILE A 361 -6.84 -0.87 12.30
CA ILE A 361 -7.46 -2.10 12.82
C ILE A 361 -8.99 -2.08 12.61
N THR A 362 -9.62 -0.91 12.71
CA THR A 362 -11.08 -0.75 12.59
C THR A 362 -11.54 -0.47 11.16
N SER A 363 -10.63 -0.06 10.27
CA SER A 363 -10.93 0.22 8.86
C SER A 363 -11.58 -0.98 8.17
N GLY A 364 -12.71 -0.72 7.49
CA GLY A 364 -13.49 -1.76 6.80
C GLY A 364 -14.52 -2.49 7.68
N ARG A 365 -14.75 -2.08 8.93
CA ARG A 365 -15.75 -2.70 9.83
C ARG A 365 -16.68 -1.67 10.46
N THR A 366 -17.82 -1.41 9.84
CA THR A 366 -18.86 -0.54 10.41
C THR A 366 -19.81 -1.35 11.30
N GLY A 367 -19.85 -1.04 12.61
CA GLY A 367 -20.99 -1.40 13.48
C GLY A 367 -20.91 -2.69 14.32
N HIS A 368 -19.84 -3.50 14.21
CA HIS A 368 -19.69 -4.73 15.02
C HIS A 368 -18.48 -4.71 15.94
N ALA A 369 -18.57 -5.44 17.06
CA ALA A 369 -17.47 -5.61 18.00
C ALA A 369 -16.27 -6.27 17.30
N LEU A 370 -15.10 -5.69 17.47
CA LEU A 370 -13.87 -6.17 16.87
C LEU A 370 -13.46 -7.51 17.54
N PRO A 371 -13.31 -8.62 16.80
CA PRO A 371 -12.91 -9.91 17.38
C PRO A 371 -11.56 -9.79 18.09
N ASP A 372 -11.42 -10.45 19.24
CA ASP A 372 -10.22 -10.38 20.07
C ASP A 372 -8.93 -10.80 19.33
N ALA A 373 -9.03 -11.72 18.38
CA ALA A 373 -7.92 -12.12 17.52
C ALA A 373 -7.40 -10.96 16.64
N ALA A 374 -8.31 -10.17 16.06
CA ALA A 374 -7.95 -9.01 15.25
C ALA A 374 -7.52 -7.83 16.15
N SER A 375 -8.22 -7.64 17.27
CA SER A 375 -8.00 -6.53 18.20
C SER A 375 -6.68 -6.62 18.96
N SER A 376 -6.20 -7.84 19.22
CA SER A 376 -4.90 -8.11 19.85
C SER A 376 -3.73 -8.04 18.90
N MET A 377 -3.98 -8.06 17.58
CA MET A 377 -2.98 -8.21 16.52
C MET A 377 -2.05 -9.42 16.66
N ARG A 378 -2.40 -10.40 17.50
CA ARG A 378 -1.53 -11.53 17.86
C ARG A 378 -1.03 -12.32 16.64
N SER A 379 -1.83 -12.42 15.57
CA SER A 379 -1.48 -13.16 14.35
C SER A 379 -0.39 -12.50 13.52
N LYS A 380 -0.29 -11.17 13.56
CA LYS A 380 0.72 -10.36 12.85
C LYS A 380 1.90 -10.01 13.74
N ARG A 381 1.64 -9.76 15.01
CA ARG A 381 2.63 -9.36 16.01
C ARG A 381 2.45 -10.18 17.29
N PRO A 382 3.03 -11.40 17.34
CA PRO A 382 2.92 -12.31 18.50
C PRO A 382 3.46 -11.73 19.81
N THR A 383 4.38 -10.76 19.75
CA THR A 383 4.95 -10.07 20.93
C THR A 383 5.00 -8.56 20.72
N VAL A 384 4.84 -7.78 21.80
CA VAL A 384 5.11 -6.33 21.77
C VAL A 384 6.60 -6.06 21.56
N GLU A 385 7.47 -6.84 22.20
CA GLU A 385 8.92 -6.85 22.02
C GLU A 385 9.33 -7.16 20.57
N GLU A 386 10.56 -6.78 20.19
CA GLU A 386 11.12 -7.18 18.90
C GLU A 386 11.37 -8.69 18.88
N SER A 387 10.88 -9.35 17.84
CA SER A 387 11.05 -10.77 17.59
C SER A 387 11.03 -11.00 16.08
N ASP A 388 11.80 -12.00 15.65
CA ASP A 388 11.75 -12.61 14.33
C ASP A 388 10.36 -13.17 13.95
N GLN A 389 9.47 -13.37 14.93
CA GLN A 389 8.10 -13.81 14.71
C GLN A 389 7.14 -12.69 14.27
N ASN A 390 7.56 -11.43 14.37
CA ASN A 390 6.72 -10.29 13.99
C ASN A 390 6.74 -10.08 12.47
N VAL A 391 5.57 -9.89 11.86
CA VAL A 391 5.45 -9.55 10.44
C VAL A 391 5.97 -8.13 10.21
N SER A 392 6.77 -7.92 9.16
CA SER A 392 7.25 -6.60 8.77
C SER A 392 6.21 -5.86 7.93
N ASP A 393 5.27 -5.17 8.59
CA ASP A 393 4.26 -4.28 8.00
C ASP A 393 4.07 -2.97 8.80
N LEU A 394 3.39 -1.97 8.22
CA LEU A 394 3.13 -0.68 8.88
C LEU A 394 2.46 -0.84 10.26
N PRO A 395 1.35 -1.61 10.43
CA PRO A 395 0.76 -1.85 11.75
C PRO A 395 1.76 -2.38 12.79
N SER A 396 2.60 -3.34 12.40
CA SER A 396 3.62 -3.89 13.29
C SER A 396 4.70 -2.85 13.60
N SER A 397 5.08 -2.00 12.64
CA SER A 397 5.99 -0.87 12.86
C SER A 397 5.41 0.16 13.85
N LEU A 398 4.12 0.50 13.75
CA LEU A 398 3.45 1.41 14.69
C LEU A 398 3.53 0.89 16.13
N VAL A 399 3.25 -0.41 16.35
CA VAL A 399 3.37 -1.04 17.68
C VAL A 399 4.82 -0.99 18.20
N ALA A 400 5.82 -1.22 17.33
CA ALA A 400 7.23 -1.11 17.71
C ALA A 400 7.59 0.30 18.19
N HIS A 401 7.18 1.34 17.46
CA HIS A 401 7.41 2.73 17.86
C HIS A 401 6.64 3.12 19.12
N MET A 402 5.40 2.64 19.29
CA MET A 402 4.63 2.83 20.52
C MET A 402 5.32 2.22 21.75
N ARG A 403 5.84 1.00 21.63
CA ARG A 403 6.65 0.36 22.69
C ARG A 403 7.88 1.21 23.04
N ASN A 404 8.58 1.72 22.02
CA ASN A 404 9.76 2.55 22.24
C ASN A 404 9.39 3.85 22.99
N CYS A 405 8.25 4.48 22.65
CA CYS A 405 7.73 5.64 23.40
C CYS A 405 7.47 5.32 24.88
N LEU A 406 6.82 4.18 25.16
CA LEU A 406 6.60 3.72 26.55
C LEU A 406 7.93 3.54 27.31
N THR A 407 8.93 2.96 26.64
CA THR A 407 10.25 2.75 27.24
C THR A 407 10.94 4.08 27.58
N ILE A 408 10.88 5.06 26.68
CA ILE A 408 11.45 6.40 26.90
C ILE A 408 10.73 7.12 28.03
N MET A 409 9.39 7.14 28.03
CA MET A 409 8.61 7.80 29.09
C MET A 409 8.80 7.18 30.47
N GLY A 410 8.92 5.86 30.55
CA GLY A 410 9.18 5.20 31.84
C GLY A 410 10.57 5.50 32.39
N ARG A 411 11.58 5.64 31.52
CA ARG A 411 12.91 6.14 31.92
C ARG A 411 12.88 7.63 32.30
N GLY A 412 12.02 8.42 31.66
CA GLY A 412 11.84 9.86 31.92
C GLY A 412 11.10 10.18 33.22
N GLY A 413 10.34 9.24 33.79
CA GLY A 413 9.79 9.33 35.13
C GLY A 413 8.35 8.83 35.29
N ARG A 414 7.96 8.55 36.54
CA ARG A 414 6.68 7.90 36.90
C ARG A 414 5.43 8.61 36.35
N ALA A 415 5.43 9.94 36.34
CA ALA A 415 4.27 10.72 35.90
C ALA A 415 4.02 10.61 34.38
N GLN A 416 5.08 10.56 33.57
CA GLN A 416 4.96 10.53 32.11
C GLN A 416 4.39 9.19 31.63
N ILE A 417 4.97 8.08 32.10
CA ILE A 417 4.49 6.75 31.72
C ILE A 417 3.05 6.51 32.20
N ARG A 418 2.66 7.04 33.37
CA ARG A 418 1.26 6.98 33.85
C ARG A 418 0.29 7.66 32.89
N ARG A 419 0.66 8.79 32.30
CA ARG A 419 -0.17 9.47 31.29
C ARG A 419 -0.28 8.66 30.00
N ALA A 420 0.79 8.00 29.57
CA ALA A 420 0.77 7.16 28.36
C ALA A 420 -0.15 5.95 28.51
N VAL A 421 -0.06 5.27 29.66
CA VAL A 421 -0.97 4.18 30.03
C VAL A 421 -2.42 4.65 30.14
N GLU A 422 -2.68 5.88 30.58
CA GLU A 422 -4.05 6.42 30.59
C GLU A 422 -4.61 6.57 29.16
N THR A 423 -3.77 6.87 28.17
CA THR A 423 -4.15 6.91 26.75
C THR A 423 -4.53 5.52 26.24
N THR A 424 -3.83 4.46 26.62
CA THR A 424 -4.19 3.08 26.24
C THR A 424 -5.45 2.60 26.94
N LYS A 425 -5.67 3.01 28.20
CA LYS A 425 -6.83 2.59 29.01
C LYS A 425 -8.17 2.92 28.38
N ARG A 426 -8.24 3.99 27.59
CA ARG A 426 -9.46 4.46 26.93
C ARG A 426 -9.78 3.72 25.64
N ARG A 427 -8.85 2.91 25.13
CA ARG A 427 -8.99 2.24 23.83
C ARG A 427 -9.48 0.81 23.98
N ARG A 428 -10.35 0.39 23.06
CA ARG A 428 -11.00 -0.92 23.12
C ARG A 428 -10.11 -2.08 22.65
N PRO A 429 -9.30 -1.96 21.57
CA PRO A 429 -8.54 -3.10 21.06
C PRO A 429 -7.57 -3.73 22.08
N LEU A 430 -7.45 -5.07 22.07
CA LEU A 430 -6.60 -5.78 23.04
C LEU A 430 -5.10 -5.52 22.89
N ILE A 431 -4.63 -5.05 21.74
CA ILE A 431 -3.22 -4.65 21.56
C ILE A 431 -2.80 -3.58 22.59
N TYR A 432 -3.73 -2.72 23.01
CA TYR A 432 -3.48 -1.71 24.05
C TYR A 432 -3.30 -2.34 25.44
N ARG A 433 -3.99 -3.44 25.74
CA ARG A 433 -3.80 -4.21 26.99
C ARG A 433 -2.44 -4.89 27.03
N ARG A 434 -1.97 -5.36 25.88
CA ARG A 434 -0.62 -5.91 25.73
C ARG A 434 0.46 -4.84 25.97
N LEU A 435 0.27 -3.65 25.39
CA LEU A 435 1.15 -2.50 25.62
C LEU A 435 1.17 -2.03 27.08
N GLU A 436 0.03 -2.08 27.77
CA GLU A 436 -0.05 -1.78 29.21
C GLU A 436 0.71 -2.79 30.05
N MET A 437 0.53 -4.09 29.79
CA MET A 437 1.28 -5.15 30.49
C MET A 437 2.79 -5.03 30.26
N PHE A 438 3.20 -4.71 29.02
CA PHE A 438 4.59 -4.37 28.73
C PHE A 438 5.08 -3.20 29.60
N ALA A 439 4.32 -2.11 29.70
CA ALA A 439 4.69 -0.96 30.53
C ALA A 439 4.75 -1.30 32.03
N TYR A 440 3.79 -2.09 32.54
CA TYR A 440 3.77 -2.52 33.95
C TYR A 440 4.95 -3.41 34.28
N GLY A 441 5.28 -4.35 33.39
CA GLY A 441 6.44 -5.22 33.52
C GLY A 441 7.78 -4.50 33.30
N ALA A 442 7.83 -3.42 32.53
CA ALA A 442 9.06 -2.63 32.35
C ALA A 442 9.31 -1.63 33.50
N PHE A 443 8.25 -1.15 34.16
CA PHE A 443 8.32 -0.10 35.19
C PHE A 443 7.49 -0.44 36.45
N PRO A 444 7.82 -1.54 37.16
CA PRO A 444 7.02 -2.10 38.25
C PRO A 444 6.83 -1.13 39.43
N ASP A 445 7.85 -0.34 39.77
CA ASP A 445 7.80 0.65 40.85
C ASP A 445 6.73 1.73 40.63
N THR A 446 6.40 1.99 39.36
CA THR A 446 5.38 2.96 39.01
C THR A 446 3.99 2.35 39.09
N PHE A 447 3.82 1.12 38.62
CA PHE A 447 2.51 0.50 38.37
C PHE A 447 2.21 -0.70 39.27
N LYS A 448 2.79 -0.74 40.47
CA LYS A 448 2.67 -1.87 41.38
C LYS A 448 1.23 -2.37 41.54
N LYS A 449 0.28 -1.46 41.83
CA LYS A 449 -1.14 -1.81 42.00
C LYS A 449 -1.81 -2.25 40.69
N GLU A 450 -1.52 -1.57 39.58
CA GLU A 450 -2.07 -1.94 38.27
C GLU A 450 -1.53 -3.29 37.78
N MET A 451 -0.27 -3.59 38.08
CA MET A 451 0.36 -4.87 37.83
C MET A 451 -0.32 -5.99 38.64
N GLU A 452 -0.58 -5.77 39.94
CA GLU A 452 -1.34 -6.69 40.80
C GLU A 452 -2.77 -6.93 40.27
N ASP A 453 -3.46 -5.88 39.83
CA ASP A 453 -4.80 -5.97 39.24
C ASP A 453 -4.78 -6.73 37.89
N TYR A 454 -3.83 -6.41 36.99
CA TYR A 454 -3.73 -7.07 35.68
C TYR A 454 -3.29 -8.52 35.78
N ALA A 455 -2.44 -8.83 36.77
CA ALA A 455 -2.03 -10.19 37.08
C ALA A 455 -3.23 -11.10 37.33
N VAL A 456 -4.26 -10.61 38.04
CA VAL A 456 -5.50 -11.35 38.31
C VAL A 456 -6.51 -11.22 37.15
N ARG A 457 -6.73 -10.00 36.65
CA ARG A 457 -7.80 -9.69 35.68
C ARG A 457 -7.63 -10.37 34.32
N TYR A 458 -6.41 -10.42 33.81
CA TYR A 458 -6.10 -10.99 32.50
C TYR A 458 -5.54 -12.41 32.57
N LEU A 459 -5.56 -13.01 33.77
CA LEU A 459 -5.20 -14.40 33.97
C LEU A 459 -6.08 -15.29 33.07
N GLY A 460 -5.45 -16.11 32.24
CA GLY A 460 -6.14 -16.99 31.29
C GLY A 460 -6.60 -16.35 29.97
N ASN A 461 -6.28 -15.08 29.70
CA ASN A 461 -6.59 -14.47 28.41
C ASN A 461 -5.53 -14.83 27.34
N ASP A 462 -5.93 -15.65 26.35
CA ASP A 462 -5.03 -16.14 25.31
C ASP A 462 -4.49 -15.04 24.38
N TYR A 463 -5.19 -13.91 24.26
CA TYR A 463 -4.83 -12.84 23.33
C TYR A 463 -3.82 -11.85 23.94
N THR A 464 -3.64 -11.87 25.26
CA THR A 464 -2.66 -11.05 25.98
C THR A 464 -1.59 -11.88 26.71
N TYR A 465 -1.57 -13.19 26.45
CA TYR A 465 -0.82 -14.15 27.23
C TYR A 465 0.67 -13.84 27.35
N HIS A 466 1.34 -13.50 26.24
CA HIS A 466 2.79 -13.30 26.24
C HIS A 466 3.20 -12.19 27.19
N GLU A 467 2.56 -11.02 27.07
CA GLU A 467 2.88 -9.86 27.90
C GLU A 467 2.44 -10.06 29.36
N HIS A 468 1.35 -10.82 29.61
CA HIS A 468 0.94 -11.21 30.96
C HIS A 468 1.97 -12.14 31.61
N TYR A 469 2.43 -13.16 30.89
CA TYR A 469 3.47 -14.09 31.35
C TYR A 469 4.77 -13.35 31.65
N ALA A 470 5.28 -12.54 30.71
CA ALA A 470 6.53 -11.81 30.89
C ALA A 470 6.49 -10.83 32.08
N MET A 471 5.32 -10.25 32.37
CA MET A 471 5.11 -9.37 33.52
C MET A 471 5.18 -10.16 34.85
N LEU A 472 4.49 -11.29 34.94
CA LEU A 472 4.48 -12.14 36.14
C LEU A 472 5.86 -12.76 36.41
N GLU A 473 6.51 -13.29 35.38
CA GLU A 473 7.82 -13.96 35.47
C GLU A 473 8.87 -13.04 36.11
N ARG A 474 8.85 -11.77 35.76
CA ARG A 474 9.82 -10.78 36.25
C ARG A 474 9.52 -10.31 37.67
N HIS A 475 8.24 -10.18 38.05
CA HIS A 475 7.88 -9.34 39.21
C HIS A 475 7.07 -10.02 40.31
N TYR A 476 6.50 -11.21 40.09
CA TYR A 476 5.64 -11.87 41.07
C TYR A 476 6.27 -11.95 42.46
N CYS A 477 7.54 -12.35 42.54
CA CYS A 477 8.30 -12.45 43.78
C CYS A 477 8.38 -11.15 44.60
N SER A 478 8.34 -10.00 43.93
CA SER A 478 8.43 -8.67 44.55
C SER A 478 7.06 -8.09 44.95
N MET A 479 5.97 -8.77 44.59
CA MET A 479 4.61 -8.35 44.93
C MET A 479 4.31 -8.56 46.43
N PRO A 480 3.43 -7.74 47.05
CA PRO A 480 3.02 -7.94 48.43
C PRO A 480 2.36 -9.30 48.65
N ALA A 481 2.48 -9.87 49.85
CA ALA A 481 1.89 -11.16 50.21
C ALA A 481 0.42 -11.26 49.77
N ARG A 482 -0.42 -10.29 50.16
CA ARG A 482 -1.83 -10.22 49.75
C ARG A 482 -2.05 -10.36 48.23
N ALA A 483 -1.23 -9.72 47.40
CA ALA A 483 -1.40 -9.80 45.94
C ALA A 483 -0.91 -11.16 45.40
N ARG A 484 0.17 -11.70 45.95
CA ARG A 484 0.62 -13.07 45.65
C ARG A 484 -0.43 -14.09 46.06
N ASP A 485 -1.08 -13.93 47.21
CA ASP A 485 -2.17 -14.77 47.67
C ASP A 485 -3.37 -14.66 46.70
N GLN A 486 -3.74 -13.45 46.29
CA GLN A 486 -4.82 -13.25 45.32
C GLN A 486 -4.54 -13.84 43.93
N ILE A 487 -3.30 -13.72 43.45
CA ILE A 487 -2.85 -14.30 42.18
C ILE A 487 -2.79 -15.82 42.32
N SER A 488 -2.28 -16.33 43.43
CA SER A 488 -2.26 -17.75 43.78
C SER A 488 -3.66 -18.33 43.81
N ASP A 489 -4.57 -17.71 44.56
CA ASP A 489 -5.99 -18.05 44.63
C ASP A 489 -6.66 -17.94 43.26
N ALA A 490 -6.30 -16.95 42.44
CA ALA A 490 -6.82 -16.79 41.10
C ALA A 490 -6.30 -17.88 40.15
N ILE A 491 -5.03 -18.26 40.26
CA ILE A 491 -4.42 -19.37 39.53
C ILE A 491 -5.10 -20.68 39.94
N THR A 492 -5.28 -20.91 41.25
CA THR A 492 -5.98 -22.08 41.80
C THR A 492 -7.44 -22.12 41.37
N ARG A 493 -8.19 -21.00 41.44
CA ARG A 493 -9.59 -20.91 40.97
C ARG A 493 -9.72 -21.06 39.47
N HIS A 494 -8.81 -20.45 38.71
CA HIS A 494 -8.78 -20.60 37.25
C HIS A 494 -8.45 -22.05 36.87
N ALA A 495 -7.58 -22.72 37.62
CA ALA A 495 -7.32 -24.15 37.48
C ALA A 495 -8.55 -25.00 37.88
N ALA A 496 -9.31 -24.59 38.90
CA ALA A 496 -10.56 -25.23 39.32
C ALA A 496 -11.73 -25.01 38.34
N GLY A 497 -11.66 -24.00 37.46
CA GLY A 497 -12.69 -23.68 36.46
C GLY A 497 -13.56 -22.46 36.77
N ASP A 498 -13.34 -21.79 37.90
CA ASP A 498 -14.15 -20.65 38.38
C ASP A 498 -13.72 -19.29 37.80
N GLY A 499 -13.07 -19.29 36.62
CA GLY A 499 -12.56 -18.08 35.95
C GLY A 499 -13.56 -17.46 34.95
N PRO A 500 -13.32 -16.21 34.50
CA PRO A 500 -14.17 -15.54 33.50
C PRO A 500 -14.22 -16.28 32.14
N ALA A 501 -13.22 -17.12 31.83
CA ALA A 501 -13.23 -18.00 30.67
C ALA A 501 -14.23 -19.17 30.78
N GLY A 502 -14.72 -19.49 31.98
CA GLY A 502 -15.79 -20.48 32.20
C GLY A 502 -17.16 -20.01 31.71
N ALA A 503 -17.36 -18.70 31.52
CA ALA A 503 -18.64 -18.13 31.08
C ALA A 503 -18.88 -18.22 29.55
N THR A 504 -17.85 -18.50 28.74
CA THR A 504 -17.97 -18.61 27.27
C THR A 504 -18.21 -20.05 26.79
N GLY A 505 -18.43 -21.00 27.71
CA GLY A 505 -18.84 -22.38 27.41
C GLY A 505 -17.76 -23.28 26.79
N ARG A 506 -16.73 -22.75 26.11
CA ARG A 506 -15.71 -23.55 25.40
C ARG A 506 -14.54 -24.04 26.25
N ALA A 507 -14.28 -23.45 27.42
CA ALA A 507 -13.13 -23.82 28.28
C ALA A 507 -13.53 -24.63 29.53
N ALA A 508 -14.82 -24.88 29.74
CA ALA A 508 -15.33 -25.55 30.94
C ALA A 508 -15.04 -27.07 30.94
N ASP A 509 -14.89 -27.70 29.78
CA ASP A 509 -14.86 -29.18 29.68
C ASP A 509 -13.49 -29.81 29.45
N ASP A 510 -12.50 -29.07 28.91
CA ASP A 510 -11.15 -29.60 28.75
C ASP A 510 -10.26 -29.21 29.93
N SER A 511 -10.39 -30.02 30.95
CA SER A 511 -9.50 -30.03 32.08
C SER A 511 -8.02 -30.08 31.53
N ASN A 512 -7.77 -30.74 30.40
CA ASN A 512 -6.46 -30.89 29.80
C ASN A 512 -5.80 -29.68 29.17
N LEU A 513 -6.49 -28.57 29.13
CA LEU A 513 -5.86 -27.29 28.89
C LEU A 513 -5.71 -26.50 30.21
N ARG A 514 -6.56 -26.76 31.21
CA ARG A 514 -6.55 -26.09 32.53
C ARG A 514 -5.25 -26.20 33.33
N GLU A 515 -4.65 -27.37 33.55
CA GLU A 515 -3.31 -27.50 34.12
C GLU A 515 -2.04 -27.45 33.24
N ILE A 516 -2.07 -27.48 31.90
CA ILE A 516 -0.95 -26.95 31.09
C ILE A 516 -0.92 -25.45 31.37
N ARG A 517 -2.10 -24.81 31.42
CA ARG A 517 -2.23 -23.40 31.78
C ARG A 517 -1.84 -23.18 33.25
N HIS A 518 -2.31 -24.01 34.19
CA HIS A 518 -1.91 -23.95 35.60
C HIS A 518 -0.40 -24.13 35.73
N LEU A 519 0.19 -25.13 35.08
CA LEU A 519 1.63 -25.32 35.06
C LEU A 519 2.34 -24.12 34.45
N ARG A 520 1.89 -23.60 33.31
CA ARG A 520 2.46 -22.38 32.70
C ARG A 520 2.44 -21.23 33.69
N HIS A 521 1.35 -21.06 34.42
CA HIS A 521 1.21 -20.00 35.41
C HIS A 521 2.08 -20.26 36.65
N LEU A 522 2.17 -21.49 37.16
CA LEU A 522 3.05 -21.82 38.31
C LEU A 522 4.53 -21.77 37.94
N GLU A 523 4.93 -22.24 36.75
CA GLU A 523 6.31 -22.09 36.22
C GLU A 523 6.71 -20.63 36.13
N CYS A 524 5.80 -19.78 35.67
CA CYS A 524 6.00 -18.34 35.59
C CYS A 524 6.41 -17.75 36.95
N ILE A 525 5.86 -18.28 38.05
CA ILE A 525 6.05 -17.77 39.40
C ILE A 525 6.87 -18.69 40.32
N GLU A 526 7.53 -19.70 39.74
CA GLU A 526 8.15 -20.84 40.43
C GLU A 526 9.04 -20.44 41.61
N LYS A 527 9.79 -19.34 41.47
CA LYS A 527 10.77 -18.86 42.45
C LYS A 527 10.16 -18.44 43.79
N CYS A 528 8.84 -18.20 43.86
CA CYS A 528 8.17 -17.67 45.04
C CYS A 528 6.85 -18.37 45.36
N LEU A 529 6.72 -19.62 44.94
CA LEU A 529 5.63 -20.49 45.34
C LEU A 529 5.75 -20.86 46.82
N ASP A 530 4.61 -21.03 47.50
CA ASP A 530 4.57 -21.63 48.83
C ASP A 530 4.76 -23.16 48.77
N ASP A 531 4.90 -23.81 49.92
CA ASP A 531 5.15 -25.26 49.98
C ASP A 531 4.01 -26.09 49.36
N GLU A 532 2.77 -25.62 49.46
CA GLU A 532 1.59 -26.29 48.89
C GLU A 532 1.60 -26.18 47.35
N GLN A 533 1.85 -24.99 46.82
CA GLN A 533 1.98 -24.74 45.40
C GLN A 533 3.23 -25.37 44.79
N LEU A 534 4.33 -25.49 45.53
CA LEU A 534 5.52 -26.23 45.07
C LEU A 534 5.23 -27.72 44.96
N VAL A 535 4.41 -28.27 45.86
CA VAL A 535 3.92 -29.66 45.73
C VAL A 535 3.04 -29.77 44.49
N ILE A 536 2.10 -28.83 44.26
CA ILE A 536 1.27 -28.81 43.05
C ILE A 536 2.13 -28.67 41.80
N LEU A 537 3.10 -27.74 41.77
CA LEU A 537 4.02 -27.55 40.65
C LEU A 537 4.85 -28.81 40.41
N LYS A 538 5.36 -29.48 41.45
CA LYS A 538 6.09 -30.75 41.29
C LYS A 538 5.19 -31.84 40.73
N VAL A 539 3.93 -31.94 41.18
CA VAL A 539 2.94 -32.89 40.64
C VAL A 539 2.62 -32.56 39.18
N LEU A 540 2.49 -31.27 38.84
CA LEU A 540 2.25 -30.80 37.48
C LEU A 540 3.47 -30.95 36.57
N LEU A 541 4.69 -30.75 37.07
CA LEU A 541 5.94 -30.95 36.33
C LEU A 541 6.24 -32.43 36.13
N LYS A 542 5.89 -33.24 37.12
CA LYS A 542 5.77 -34.69 36.94
C LYS A 542 4.90 -34.96 35.73
N LYS A 543 3.81 -34.17 35.58
CA LYS A 543 2.75 -34.31 34.58
C LYS A 543 2.87 -33.73 33.23
N HIS A 544 3.62 -32.67 33.16
CA HIS A 544 3.81 -31.92 31.98
C HIS A 544 5.21 -31.34 32.22
N ASP A 545 6.23 -31.74 31.47
CA ASP A 545 7.59 -31.18 31.45
C ASP A 545 7.52 -29.65 31.19
N ARG A 546 8.68 -29.02 31.09
CA ARG A 546 8.80 -27.58 30.94
C ARG A 546 8.75 -27.13 29.50
N SER A 547 7.89 -26.16 29.24
CA SER A 547 7.85 -25.58 27.92
C SER A 547 9.20 -24.89 27.60
N SER A 548 9.87 -25.27 26.51
CA SER A 548 10.94 -24.52 25.84
C SER A 548 10.62 -23.04 25.59
N HIS A 549 9.35 -22.69 25.38
CA HIS A 549 8.90 -21.31 25.17
C HIS A 549 7.66 -21.01 26.02
N PRO A 550 7.77 -21.00 27.36
CA PRO A 550 6.61 -20.96 28.27
C PRO A 550 5.85 -19.63 28.15
N GLY A 551 6.52 -18.55 27.75
CA GLY A 551 5.90 -17.25 27.46
C GLY A 551 5.15 -17.15 26.13
N HIS A 552 5.10 -18.20 25.30
CA HIS A 552 4.35 -18.18 24.04
C HIS A 552 3.28 -19.27 24.01
N LEU A 553 2.04 -18.89 23.72
CA LEU A 553 0.98 -19.86 23.44
C LEU A 553 1.18 -20.57 22.09
N PHE A 554 1.64 -19.82 21.08
CA PHE A 554 2.06 -20.33 19.77
C PHE A 554 3.37 -19.63 19.39
N PHE A 555 4.48 -20.37 19.26
CA PHE A 555 5.76 -19.85 18.81
C PHE A 555 5.97 -20.22 17.33
N ARG A 556 6.40 -19.28 16.49
CA ARG A 556 6.52 -19.45 15.02
C ARG A 556 7.97 -19.53 14.51
N GLY A 557 8.96 -19.69 15.42
CA GLY A 557 10.36 -19.85 15.03
C GLY A 557 10.59 -21.06 14.11
N SER A 558 11.74 -21.06 13.43
CA SER A 558 12.14 -22.09 12.45
C SER A 558 11.83 -23.50 12.96
N LYS A 559 10.77 -24.10 12.39
CA LYS A 559 10.22 -25.42 12.76
C LYS A 559 10.02 -25.61 14.26
N MET A 560 8.84 -25.25 14.77
CA MET A 560 8.48 -25.57 16.15
C MET A 560 8.24 -27.08 16.31
N THR A 561 9.21 -27.78 16.87
CA THR A 561 8.94 -28.89 17.79
C THR A 561 8.35 -28.28 19.04
N ALA A 562 7.22 -28.81 19.51
CA ALA A 562 6.53 -28.28 20.69
C ALA A 562 7.46 -28.26 21.92
N PRO A 563 7.20 -27.37 22.88
CA PRO A 563 7.93 -27.35 24.14
C PRO A 563 7.74 -28.66 24.93
N ASP A 564 8.83 -29.35 25.31
CA ASP A 564 8.83 -30.57 26.14
C ASP A 564 7.85 -30.39 27.32
N ARG A 565 6.73 -31.11 27.39
CA ARG A 565 5.78 -31.05 28.51
C ARG A 565 5.15 -32.40 28.90
N GLY A 566 5.96 -33.38 29.29
CA GLY A 566 5.98 -34.44 30.33
C GLY A 566 4.76 -35.27 30.69
N PRO A 567 4.91 -36.36 31.46
CA PRO A 567 3.89 -37.42 31.52
C PRO A 567 2.96 -37.53 32.76
N GLY A 568 3.40 -37.46 34.03
CA GLY A 568 2.48 -37.27 35.18
C GLY A 568 2.55 -37.98 36.48
N PRO A 569 1.39 -38.02 37.15
CA PRO A 569 0.89 -39.29 37.64
C PRO A 569 0.88 -40.40 36.56
N LEU A 570 1.13 -40.10 35.26
CA LEU A 570 1.51 -41.09 34.25
C LEU A 570 3.04 -41.18 34.00
N GLU A 571 3.87 -40.42 34.74
CA GLU A 571 5.34 -40.49 34.65
C GLU A 571 5.86 -41.84 35.10
N GLY A 572 6.80 -42.37 34.30
CA GLY A 572 7.39 -43.68 34.52
C GLY A 572 6.45 -44.86 34.24
N LYS A 573 5.20 -44.60 33.81
CA LYS A 573 4.28 -45.66 33.39
C LYS A 573 4.54 -46.04 31.96
N ASP A 574 4.47 -47.34 31.69
CA ASP A 574 4.47 -47.82 30.32
C ASP A 574 3.09 -47.57 29.66
N PRO A 575 3.01 -47.52 28.32
CA PRO A 575 1.77 -47.26 27.59
C PRO A 575 0.61 -48.20 27.95
N GLY A 576 0.88 -49.45 28.37
CA GLY A 576 -0.15 -50.37 28.83
C GLY A 576 -0.76 -49.95 30.17
N GLN A 577 0.09 -49.61 31.14
CA GLN A 577 -0.37 -49.10 32.44
C GLN A 577 -1.16 -47.80 32.32
N VAL A 578 -0.79 -46.94 31.38
CA VAL A 578 -1.51 -45.69 31.11
C VAL A 578 -2.91 -45.98 30.57
N ILE A 579 -3.01 -46.89 29.61
CA ILE A 579 -4.28 -47.25 28.98
C ILE A 579 -5.18 -48.02 29.96
N ASP A 580 -4.64 -48.91 30.79
CA ASP A 580 -5.40 -49.59 31.84
C ASP A 580 -5.97 -48.60 32.87
N MET A 581 -5.22 -47.56 33.21
CA MET A 581 -5.69 -46.49 34.08
C MET A 581 -6.78 -45.65 33.44
N VAL A 582 -6.68 -45.39 32.14
CA VAL A 582 -7.71 -44.69 31.37
C VAL A 582 -8.98 -45.54 31.26
N ASN A 583 -8.84 -46.86 31.06
CA ASN A 583 -9.95 -47.83 30.98
C ASN A 583 -10.68 -48.08 32.30
N THR A 584 -9.94 -48.09 33.41
CA THR A 584 -10.53 -48.27 34.76
C THR A 584 -11.16 -47.00 35.32
N HIS A 585 -10.94 -45.86 34.65
CA HIS A 585 -11.54 -44.59 35.02
C HIS A 585 -13.02 -44.54 34.63
N ARG A 586 -13.90 -44.99 35.53
CA ARG A 586 -15.34 -44.72 35.43
C ARG A 586 -15.64 -43.33 36.00
N PRO A 587 -16.26 -42.42 35.24
CA PRO A 587 -16.52 -41.07 35.71
C PRO A 587 -17.51 -41.12 36.88
N ARG A 588 -17.04 -40.84 38.11
CA ARG A 588 -17.91 -40.54 39.26
C ARG A 588 -18.31 -39.05 39.30
N SER A 589 -17.65 -38.21 38.49
CA SER A 589 -17.91 -36.79 38.31
C SER A 589 -17.91 -36.43 36.81
N VAL A 590 -18.69 -35.42 36.45
CA VAL A 590 -18.84 -34.90 35.07
C VAL A 590 -17.52 -34.35 34.49
N VAL A 591 -16.53 -34.04 35.35
CA VAL A 591 -15.24 -33.45 34.95
C VAL A 591 -14.12 -34.50 35.07
N LEU A 592 -13.48 -34.85 33.95
CA LEU A 592 -12.24 -35.65 33.91
C LEU A 592 -11.10 -34.79 34.45
N PRO A 593 -10.17 -35.30 35.27
CA PRO A 593 -9.02 -34.54 35.69
C PRO A 593 -8.15 -34.17 34.51
N ALA A 594 -8.08 -32.88 34.38
CA ALA A 594 -7.26 -32.07 33.55
C ALA A 594 -5.92 -32.69 33.26
N GLU A 595 -5.29 -33.10 34.32
CA GLU A 595 -3.99 -33.67 34.40
C GLU A 595 -3.92 -34.84 33.42
N ILE A 596 -4.86 -35.78 33.53
CA ILE A 596 -4.73 -37.14 32.97
C ILE A 596 -4.75 -37.11 31.46
N LEU A 597 -5.61 -36.30 30.86
CA LEU A 597 -5.68 -36.12 29.42
C LEU A 597 -4.33 -35.64 28.82
N ARG A 598 -3.49 -34.92 29.57
CA ARG A 598 -2.30 -34.18 29.06
C ARG A 598 -1.10 -35.03 29.23
N GLY A 599 -1.02 -35.65 30.40
CA GLY A 599 -0.06 -36.71 30.60
C GLY A 599 -0.26 -37.79 29.53
N PHE A 600 -1.52 -38.10 29.21
CA PHE A 600 -1.86 -39.01 28.12
C PHE A 600 -1.45 -38.42 26.76
N SER A 601 -1.83 -37.18 26.45
CA SER A 601 -1.51 -36.49 25.19
C SER A 601 0.00 -36.37 24.96
N TYR A 602 0.76 -35.99 25.99
CA TYR A 602 2.21 -35.95 25.98
C TYR A 602 2.82 -37.34 25.79
N LEU A 603 2.41 -38.36 26.56
CA LEU A 603 2.96 -39.71 26.45
C LEU A 603 2.64 -40.34 25.09
N ALA A 604 1.44 -40.12 24.59
CA ALA A 604 1.03 -40.50 23.25
C ALA A 604 1.88 -39.77 22.19
N SER A 605 2.19 -38.49 22.39
CA SER A 605 3.07 -37.71 21.49
C SER A 605 4.56 -38.10 21.60
N ALA A 606 5.01 -38.52 22.80
CA ALA A 606 6.39 -38.92 23.10
C ALA A 606 6.69 -40.33 22.56
N SER A 607 5.76 -41.27 22.76
CA SER A 607 5.86 -42.69 22.40
C SER A 607 4.73 -43.12 21.45
N PRO A 608 4.56 -42.46 20.29
CA PRO A 608 3.37 -42.63 19.46
C PRO A 608 3.23 -44.04 18.90
N GLY A 609 4.34 -44.72 18.57
CA GLY A 609 4.33 -46.11 18.09
C GLY A 609 3.83 -47.13 19.11
N GLU A 610 4.03 -46.91 20.41
CA GLU A 610 3.56 -47.84 21.45
C GLU A 610 2.09 -47.58 21.85
N PHE A 611 1.68 -46.31 21.88
CA PHE A 611 0.27 -45.95 22.13
C PHE A 611 -0.64 -46.36 20.99
N SER A 612 -0.23 -46.13 19.75
CA SER A 612 -1.02 -46.50 18.57
C SER A 612 -1.22 -48.01 18.42
N LYS A 613 -0.25 -48.85 18.83
CA LYS A 613 -0.41 -50.33 18.87
C LYS A 613 -1.56 -50.77 19.77
N ARG A 614 -1.87 -49.97 20.78
CA ARG A 614 -2.89 -50.21 21.78
C ARG A 614 -4.11 -49.31 21.60
N ALA A 615 -4.24 -48.62 20.47
CA ALA A 615 -5.30 -47.63 20.28
C ALA A 615 -6.72 -48.22 20.47
N MET A 616 -6.94 -49.49 20.10
CA MET A 616 -8.24 -50.15 20.28
C MET A 616 -8.63 -50.33 21.75
N ASP A 617 -7.66 -50.38 22.66
CA ASP A 617 -7.94 -50.43 24.10
C ASP A 617 -8.58 -49.12 24.58
N LEU A 618 -8.62 -48.06 23.76
CA LEU A 618 -9.35 -46.82 24.03
C LEU A 618 -10.81 -46.85 23.54
N ALA A 619 -11.25 -47.95 22.92
CA ALA A 619 -12.63 -48.13 22.49
C ALA A 619 -13.55 -48.23 23.72
N GLY A 620 -14.55 -47.34 23.80
CA GLY A 620 -15.47 -47.28 24.94
C GLY A 620 -14.97 -46.48 26.15
N VAL A 621 -13.78 -45.88 26.06
CA VAL A 621 -13.28 -44.86 26.99
C VAL A 621 -14.00 -43.51 26.78
N ASP A 622 -13.93 -42.60 27.75
CA ASP A 622 -14.36 -41.20 27.60
C ASP A 622 -13.83 -40.58 26.28
N PRO A 623 -14.71 -39.98 25.44
CA PRO A 623 -14.36 -39.42 24.13
C PRO A 623 -13.21 -38.41 24.13
N ARG A 624 -12.97 -37.70 25.23
CA ARG A 624 -11.86 -36.73 25.35
C ARG A 624 -10.49 -37.41 25.28
N PHE A 625 -10.35 -38.65 25.77
CA PHE A 625 -9.09 -39.39 25.63
C PHE A 625 -8.84 -39.82 24.19
N GLN A 626 -9.90 -40.16 23.45
CA GLN A 626 -9.79 -40.48 22.03
C GLN A 626 -9.48 -39.23 21.22
N GLU A 627 -10.09 -38.09 21.54
CA GLU A 627 -9.80 -36.78 20.96
C GLU A 627 -8.34 -36.39 21.16
N GLU A 628 -7.84 -36.46 22.39
CA GLU A 628 -6.43 -36.19 22.71
C GLU A 628 -5.49 -37.22 22.08
N PHE A 629 -5.90 -38.48 21.98
CA PHE A 629 -5.14 -39.50 21.25
C PHE A 629 -4.97 -39.09 19.79
N PHE A 630 -6.04 -38.73 19.10
CA PHE A 630 -5.98 -38.31 17.69
C PHE A 630 -5.18 -37.01 17.51
N ARG A 631 -5.37 -36.00 18.37
CA ARG A 631 -4.53 -34.78 18.35
C ARG A 631 -3.05 -35.09 18.52
N SER A 632 -2.72 -35.99 19.45
CA SER A 632 -1.34 -36.41 19.73
C SER A 632 -0.73 -37.16 18.56
N MET A 633 -1.47 -38.08 17.95
CA MET A 633 -1.04 -38.77 16.74
C MET A 633 -0.86 -37.77 15.59
N GLY A 634 -1.76 -36.78 15.44
CA GLY A 634 -1.66 -35.72 14.43
C GLY A 634 -0.38 -34.90 14.58
N GLY A 635 -0.10 -34.42 15.79
CA GLY A 635 1.14 -33.72 16.11
C GLY A 635 2.39 -34.59 15.95
N ALA A 636 2.32 -35.89 16.30
CA ALA A 636 3.42 -36.83 16.08
C ALA A 636 3.73 -37.04 14.59
N LEU A 637 2.69 -37.14 13.76
CA LEU A 637 2.79 -37.28 12.30
C LEU A 637 3.35 -36.00 11.64
N GLU A 638 2.92 -34.82 12.09
CA GLU A 638 3.51 -33.53 11.71
C GLU A 638 5.00 -33.45 12.03
N GLY A 639 5.39 -33.98 13.19
CA GLY A 639 6.78 -34.12 13.63
C GLY A 639 7.58 -35.22 12.92
N GLY A 640 6.97 -35.95 11.97
CA GLY A 640 7.61 -37.03 11.22
C GLY A 640 7.83 -38.33 11.99
N LYS A 641 7.13 -38.54 13.12
CA LYS A 641 7.18 -39.80 13.88
C LYS A 641 6.23 -40.84 13.28
N SER A 642 6.59 -42.12 13.41
CA SER A 642 5.76 -43.24 12.95
C SER A 642 4.74 -43.69 13.99
N ILE A 643 3.56 -44.11 13.54
CA ILE A 643 2.50 -44.72 14.35
C ILE A 643 2.15 -46.12 13.83
N ASP A 644 1.55 -46.95 14.68
CA ASP A 644 0.89 -48.19 14.30
C ASP A 644 -0.51 -47.90 13.74
N TRP A 645 -0.60 -48.00 12.43
CA TRP A 645 -1.85 -47.78 11.72
C TRP A 645 -2.88 -48.89 11.97
N GLY A 646 -2.44 -50.12 12.30
CA GLY A 646 -3.33 -51.24 12.58
C GLY A 646 -4.29 -50.94 13.73
N GLY A 647 -3.74 -50.66 14.93
CA GLY A 647 -4.54 -50.32 16.10
C GLY A 647 -5.29 -49.01 15.93
N THR A 648 -4.66 -47.98 15.35
CA THR A 648 -5.27 -46.66 15.14
C THR A 648 -6.52 -46.73 14.27
N ILE A 649 -6.50 -47.56 13.21
CA ILE A 649 -7.65 -47.76 12.33
C ILE A 649 -8.79 -48.46 13.04
N THR A 650 -8.52 -49.45 13.88
CA THR A 650 -9.58 -50.14 14.64
C THR A 650 -10.27 -49.16 15.61
N LEU A 651 -9.52 -48.25 16.22
CA LEU A 651 -10.11 -47.18 17.02
C LEU A 651 -10.95 -46.20 16.17
N LEU A 652 -10.45 -45.79 15.00
CA LEU A 652 -11.22 -44.96 14.06
C LEU A 652 -12.56 -45.61 13.68
N GLU A 653 -12.57 -46.93 13.44
CA GLU A 653 -13.79 -47.69 13.17
C GLU A 653 -14.75 -47.69 14.36
N SER A 654 -14.25 -47.87 15.58
CA SER A 654 -15.07 -47.82 16.80
C SER A 654 -15.70 -46.43 17.02
N VAL A 655 -14.94 -45.36 16.84
CA VAL A 655 -15.43 -43.97 16.96
C VAL A 655 -16.50 -43.69 15.91
N CYS A 656 -16.26 -44.15 14.68
CA CYS A 656 -17.21 -44.07 13.59
C CYS A 656 -18.54 -44.78 13.92
N GLU A 657 -18.50 -46.06 14.32
CA GLU A 657 -19.71 -46.84 14.65
C GLU A 657 -20.53 -46.18 15.75
N ALA A 658 -19.86 -45.67 16.78
CA ALA A 658 -20.54 -45.06 17.90
C ALA A 658 -21.10 -43.66 17.59
N TYR A 659 -20.50 -42.93 16.65
CA TYR A 659 -21.06 -41.69 16.10
C TYR A 659 -22.31 -41.98 15.23
N GLU A 660 -22.28 -43.01 14.38
CA GLU A 660 -23.43 -43.42 13.56
C GLU A 660 -24.62 -43.91 14.42
N ASP A 661 -24.35 -44.59 15.53
CA ASP A 661 -25.37 -45.08 16.47
C ASP A 661 -26.01 -43.96 17.33
N GLY A 662 -25.58 -42.70 17.18
CA GLY A 662 -26.01 -41.58 18.01
C GLY A 662 -25.58 -41.70 19.49
N LYS A 663 -24.61 -42.58 19.79
CA LYS A 663 -24.05 -42.80 21.13
C LYS A 663 -22.99 -41.77 21.50
N TYR A 664 -22.49 -41.00 20.53
CA TYR A 664 -21.60 -39.87 20.75
C TYR A 664 -22.40 -38.57 20.63
N GLU A 665 -22.48 -37.83 21.73
CA GLU A 665 -22.90 -36.42 21.72
C GLU A 665 -21.76 -35.47 21.29
N ASN A 666 -20.52 -35.97 21.17
CA ASN A 666 -19.33 -35.13 20.96
C ASN A 666 -18.79 -35.18 19.51
N GLU A 667 -19.17 -34.17 18.71
CA GLU A 667 -18.65 -33.89 17.36
C GLU A 667 -17.12 -33.64 17.36
N GLU A 668 -16.54 -33.23 18.49
CA GLU A 668 -15.12 -32.86 18.62
C GLU A 668 -14.16 -34.04 18.47
N THR A 669 -14.52 -35.24 18.94
CA THR A 669 -13.69 -36.44 18.79
C THR A 669 -13.58 -36.87 17.32
N ALA A 670 -14.70 -36.82 16.58
CA ALA A 670 -14.72 -37.09 15.15
C ALA A 670 -13.94 -36.00 14.39
N LEU A 671 -14.06 -34.74 14.79
CA LEU A 671 -13.28 -33.65 14.20
C LEU A 671 -11.78 -33.83 14.45
N ALA A 672 -11.36 -34.21 15.65
CA ALA A 672 -9.97 -34.50 15.98
C ALA A 672 -9.43 -35.71 15.21
N ALA A 673 -10.25 -36.75 15.03
CA ALA A 673 -9.92 -37.89 14.16
C ALA A 673 -9.67 -37.42 12.71
N CYS A 674 -10.54 -36.55 12.18
CA CYS A 674 -10.35 -35.95 10.87
C CYS A 674 -9.08 -35.06 10.82
N SER A 675 -8.83 -34.23 11.84
CA SER A 675 -7.59 -33.44 11.93
C SER A 675 -6.34 -34.31 11.94
N MET A 676 -6.33 -35.42 12.68
CA MET A 676 -5.22 -36.37 12.64
C MET A 676 -5.02 -36.95 11.24
N LEU A 677 -6.10 -37.33 10.55
CA LEU A 677 -6.02 -37.88 9.20
C LEU A 677 -5.51 -36.84 8.20
N GLU A 678 -5.91 -35.57 8.34
CA GLU A 678 -5.38 -34.44 7.56
C GLU A 678 -3.87 -34.30 7.77
N SER A 679 -3.42 -34.20 9.03
CA SER A 679 -1.99 -34.17 9.39
C SER A 679 -1.25 -35.38 8.83
N ALA A 680 -1.85 -36.59 8.90
CA ALA A 680 -1.28 -37.80 8.36
C ALA A 680 -1.05 -37.72 6.86
N PHE A 681 -2.08 -37.37 6.09
CA PHE A 681 -1.97 -37.30 4.63
C PHE A 681 -1.01 -36.19 4.17
N ARG A 682 -0.90 -35.10 4.92
CA ARG A 682 0.00 -33.98 4.61
C ARG A 682 1.47 -34.29 4.93
N HIS A 683 1.74 -34.95 6.05
CA HIS A 683 3.10 -35.03 6.61
C HIS A 683 3.70 -36.44 6.66
N SER A 684 2.90 -37.45 7.01
CA SER A 684 3.39 -38.84 7.18
C SER A 684 2.30 -39.86 6.77
N PRO A 685 2.04 -40.01 5.46
CA PRO A 685 0.91 -40.78 4.97
C PRO A 685 1.05 -42.29 5.25
N PRO A 686 -0.05 -43.00 5.57
CA PRO A 686 -0.05 -44.45 5.79
C PRO A 686 0.45 -45.26 4.59
N GLY A 687 0.82 -46.52 4.85
CA GLY A 687 1.06 -47.53 3.82
C GLY A 687 -0.23 -47.94 3.10
N ILE A 688 -0.13 -48.33 1.82
CA ILE A 688 -1.31 -48.63 0.97
C ILE A 688 -2.09 -49.84 1.47
N GLU A 689 -1.45 -50.75 2.21
CA GLU A 689 -2.05 -51.90 2.89
C GLU A 689 -3.18 -51.49 3.85
N PHE A 690 -3.13 -50.27 4.40
CA PHE A 690 -4.12 -49.74 5.32
C PHE A 690 -5.34 -49.13 4.64
N ARG A 691 -5.36 -49.05 3.30
CA ARG A 691 -6.46 -48.44 2.53
C ARG A 691 -7.83 -49.02 2.89
N LYS A 692 -7.92 -50.36 3.01
CA LYS A 692 -9.18 -51.03 3.29
C LYS A 692 -9.76 -50.59 4.64
N GLY A 693 -8.91 -50.44 5.64
CA GLY A 693 -9.30 -50.02 6.99
C GLY A 693 -9.61 -48.53 7.10
N LEU A 694 -8.87 -47.67 6.40
CA LEU A 694 -9.14 -46.22 6.41
C LEU A 694 -10.39 -45.83 5.64
N ARG A 695 -10.75 -46.61 4.62
CA ARG A 695 -11.92 -46.33 3.76
C ARG A 695 -13.20 -46.16 4.58
N ARG A 696 -13.51 -47.10 5.49
CA ARG A 696 -14.79 -47.11 6.18
C ARG A 696 -14.97 -45.88 7.09
N PRO A 697 -14.06 -45.58 8.05
CA PRO A 697 -14.20 -44.42 8.93
C PRO A 697 -14.35 -43.10 8.18
N ILE A 698 -13.55 -42.87 7.14
CA ILE A 698 -13.59 -41.61 6.38
C ILE A 698 -14.95 -41.42 5.70
N MET A 699 -15.46 -42.44 5.02
CA MET A 699 -16.77 -42.35 4.35
C MET A 699 -17.91 -42.16 5.35
N SER A 700 -17.81 -42.79 6.52
CA SER A 700 -18.80 -42.65 7.59
C SER A 700 -18.79 -41.27 8.22
N PHE A 701 -17.64 -40.66 8.51
CA PHE A 701 -17.60 -39.27 8.99
C PHE A 701 -18.21 -38.28 7.99
N VAL A 702 -17.96 -38.49 6.69
CA VAL A 702 -18.60 -37.68 5.64
C VAL A 702 -20.11 -37.88 5.63
N LYS A 703 -20.57 -39.13 5.69
CA LYS A 703 -22.01 -39.43 5.66
C LYS A 703 -22.72 -38.87 6.90
N ALA A 704 -22.18 -39.11 8.09
CA ALA A 704 -22.80 -38.74 9.34
C ALA A 704 -22.73 -37.24 9.65
N SER A 705 -21.81 -36.50 9.01
CA SER A 705 -21.77 -35.03 9.04
C SER A 705 -22.63 -34.37 7.96
N SER A 706 -23.47 -35.12 7.23
CA SER A 706 -24.34 -34.59 6.16
C SER A 706 -25.68 -34.14 6.74
N PRO A 707 -25.92 -32.84 6.99
CA PRO A 707 -27.19 -32.40 7.53
C PRO A 707 -28.27 -32.42 6.44
N ASP A 708 -29.53 -32.64 6.84
CA ASP A 708 -30.69 -32.56 5.93
C ASP A 708 -30.93 -31.14 5.39
N ARG A 709 -30.40 -30.11 6.08
CA ARG A 709 -30.38 -28.71 5.65
C ARG A 709 -29.06 -28.02 6.03
N ASP A 710 -28.68 -26.99 5.28
CA ASP A 710 -27.57 -26.12 5.65
C ASP A 710 -27.92 -25.27 6.88
N ARG A 711 -27.16 -25.44 7.97
CA ARG A 711 -27.32 -24.70 9.23
C ARG A 711 -26.71 -23.29 9.18
N HIS A 712 -25.84 -23.03 8.20
CA HIS A 712 -25.02 -21.82 8.10
C HIS A 712 -25.48 -20.87 6.99
N LEU A 713 -26.39 -21.29 6.12
CA LEU A 713 -26.85 -20.51 4.95
C LEU A 713 -27.40 -19.12 5.32
N GLU A 714 -28.28 -19.02 6.32
CA GLU A 714 -28.89 -17.74 6.71
C GLU A 714 -27.85 -16.73 7.21
N SER A 715 -26.97 -17.15 8.11
CA SER A 715 -25.85 -16.31 8.60
C SER A 715 -24.92 -15.88 7.47
N PHE A 716 -24.69 -16.76 6.50
CA PHE A 716 -23.84 -16.48 5.36
C PHE A 716 -24.47 -15.47 4.38
N GLU A 717 -25.78 -15.57 4.13
CA GLU A 717 -26.53 -14.62 3.32
C GLU A 717 -26.59 -13.22 3.97
N ASP A 718 -26.72 -13.15 5.29
CA ASP A 718 -26.67 -11.89 6.04
C ASP A 718 -25.29 -11.20 5.90
N ASP A 719 -24.20 -11.97 5.99
CA ASP A 719 -22.86 -11.44 5.81
C ASP A 719 -22.63 -10.95 4.37
N LEU A 720 -23.17 -11.67 3.37
CA LEU A 720 -23.14 -11.26 1.97
C LEU A 720 -23.89 -9.94 1.73
N ASN A 721 -25.12 -9.84 2.24
CA ASN A 721 -25.99 -8.69 2.04
C ASN A 721 -25.57 -7.44 2.83
N SER A 722 -24.75 -7.61 3.87
CA SER A 722 -24.19 -6.50 4.64
C SER A 722 -22.87 -5.97 4.08
N GLY A 723 -22.29 -6.64 3.06
CA GLY A 723 -20.99 -6.27 2.51
C GLY A 723 -19.81 -6.55 3.46
N ARG A 724 -20.02 -7.40 4.47
CA ARG A 724 -18.95 -7.81 5.39
C ARG A 724 -17.94 -8.70 4.65
N PRO A 725 -16.64 -8.63 4.99
CA PRO A 725 -15.67 -9.61 4.51
C PRO A 725 -16.05 -11.00 5.01
N ILE A 726 -16.05 -11.96 4.09
CA ILE A 726 -16.41 -13.36 4.33
C ILE A 726 -15.15 -14.21 4.23
N ASP A 727 -14.95 -15.14 5.16
CA ASP A 727 -13.85 -16.11 5.18
C ASP A 727 -14.40 -17.51 5.43
N VAL A 728 -15.03 -18.09 4.39
CA VAL A 728 -15.81 -19.33 4.52
C VAL A 728 -14.92 -20.51 4.84
N ILE A 729 -13.72 -20.57 4.24
CA ILE A 729 -12.82 -21.72 4.42
C ILE A 729 -12.37 -21.88 5.85
N ASN A 730 -11.98 -20.79 6.51
CA ASN A 730 -11.60 -20.87 7.92
C ASN A 730 -12.76 -21.35 8.79
N MET A 731 -14.00 -21.04 8.42
CA MET A 731 -15.17 -21.62 9.09
C MET A 731 -15.33 -23.11 8.77
N SER A 732 -15.17 -23.51 7.50
CA SER A 732 -15.30 -24.90 7.05
C SER A 732 -14.31 -25.86 7.71
N ILE A 733 -13.02 -25.51 7.76
CA ILE A 733 -11.98 -26.40 8.32
C ILE A 733 -12.10 -26.57 9.84
N ASN A 734 -12.83 -25.67 10.50
CA ASN A 734 -13.15 -25.74 11.93
C ASN A 734 -14.51 -26.41 12.20
N SER A 735 -15.08 -27.10 11.22
CA SER A 735 -16.33 -27.87 11.34
C SER A 735 -16.09 -29.31 10.91
N LEU A 736 -16.77 -30.28 11.54
CA LEU A 736 -16.68 -31.69 11.09
C LEU A 736 -17.19 -31.84 9.65
N GLU A 737 -18.22 -31.06 9.30
CA GLU A 737 -18.81 -31.03 7.97
C GLU A 737 -17.79 -30.71 6.87
N GLY A 738 -17.01 -29.64 7.02
CA GLY A 738 -15.97 -29.26 6.07
C GLY A 738 -14.71 -30.12 6.19
N MET A 739 -14.26 -30.41 7.42
CA MET A 739 -13.02 -31.13 7.66
C MET A 739 -13.08 -32.59 7.18
N SER A 740 -14.23 -33.27 7.36
CA SER A 740 -14.41 -34.63 6.85
C SER A 740 -14.34 -34.68 5.31
N PHE A 741 -14.87 -33.67 4.62
CA PHE A 741 -14.74 -33.52 3.17
C PHE A 741 -13.29 -33.29 2.74
N LEU A 742 -12.55 -32.45 3.46
CA LEU A 742 -11.13 -32.20 3.19
C LEU A 742 -10.30 -33.49 3.33
N VAL A 743 -10.51 -34.23 4.42
CA VAL A 743 -9.84 -35.52 4.68
C VAL A 743 -10.17 -36.54 3.61
N MET A 744 -11.43 -36.62 3.19
CA MET A 744 -11.86 -37.50 2.08
C MET A 744 -11.11 -37.16 0.79
N MET A 745 -10.95 -35.87 0.49
CA MET A 745 -10.20 -35.41 -0.69
C MET A 745 -8.72 -35.79 -0.59
N MET A 746 -8.11 -35.62 0.57
CA MET A 746 -6.71 -36.01 0.81
C MET A 746 -6.52 -37.54 0.75
N TYR A 747 -7.48 -38.33 1.23
CA TYR A 747 -7.47 -39.78 1.07
C TYR A 747 -7.47 -40.21 -0.41
N ALA A 748 -8.21 -39.50 -1.27
CA ALA A 748 -8.21 -39.75 -2.71
C ALA A 748 -6.82 -39.48 -3.34
N LEU A 749 -6.21 -38.34 -3.00
CA LEU A 749 -4.84 -37.98 -3.40
C LEU A 749 -3.82 -39.03 -2.97
N TRP A 750 -3.85 -39.39 -1.69
CA TRP A 750 -2.98 -40.42 -1.12
C TRP A 750 -3.12 -41.77 -1.83
N CYS A 751 -4.36 -42.25 -2.06
CA CYS A 751 -4.61 -43.50 -2.77
C CYS A 751 -3.98 -43.49 -4.17
N HIS A 752 -4.06 -42.37 -4.87
CA HIS A 752 -3.48 -42.23 -6.20
C HIS A 752 -1.95 -42.25 -6.17
N GLU A 753 -1.34 -41.47 -5.27
CA GLU A 753 0.12 -41.40 -5.12
C GLU A 753 0.75 -42.75 -4.79
N LYS A 754 0.06 -43.60 -4.02
CA LYS A 754 0.55 -44.91 -3.60
C LYS A 754 0.29 -46.03 -4.60
N THR A 755 -0.70 -45.89 -5.49
CA THR A 755 -1.05 -46.97 -6.42
C THR A 755 -0.27 -46.94 -7.72
N LYS A 756 0.26 -45.79 -8.18
CA LYS A 756 1.16 -45.50 -9.36
C LYS A 756 1.03 -46.31 -10.67
N ASN A 757 0.14 -47.27 -10.76
CA ASN A 757 0.01 -48.27 -11.83
C ASN A 757 -1.01 -47.87 -12.89
N THR A 758 -1.70 -46.73 -12.72
CA THR A 758 -2.63 -46.23 -13.72
C THR A 758 -2.00 -45.06 -14.48
N LYS A 759 -1.84 -45.22 -15.81
CA LYS A 759 -1.36 -44.13 -16.71
C LYS A 759 -2.23 -42.86 -16.67
N LYS A 760 -3.41 -42.90 -16.03
CA LYS A 760 -4.30 -41.75 -15.80
C LYS A 760 -4.69 -41.66 -14.33
N PRO A 761 -4.65 -40.48 -13.71
CA PRO A 761 -5.22 -40.25 -12.39
C PRO A 761 -6.73 -40.50 -12.43
N LYS A 762 -7.27 -41.10 -11.37
CA LYS A 762 -8.71 -41.35 -11.19
C LYS A 762 -9.04 -41.28 -9.72
N LEU A 763 -10.19 -40.69 -9.38
CA LEU A 763 -10.77 -40.82 -8.05
C LEU A 763 -11.03 -42.29 -7.74
N VAL A 764 -10.79 -42.68 -6.49
CA VAL A 764 -11.18 -44.00 -6.02
C VAL A 764 -12.71 -44.12 -6.01
N PRO A 765 -13.30 -45.28 -6.36
CA PRO A 765 -14.74 -45.43 -6.56
C PRO A 765 -15.59 -44.98 -5.37
N GLU A 766 -15.11 -45.23 -4.15
CA GLU A 766 -15.77 -44.84 -2.91
C GLU A 766 -15.91 -43.32 -2.75
N VAL A 767 -14.87 -42.54 -3.06
CA VAL A 767 -14.90 -41.08 -2.99
C VAL A 767 -15.77 -40.53 -4.11
N LYS A 768 -15.67 -41.10 -5.32
CA LYS A 768 -16.51 -40.70 -6.44
C LYS A 768 -18.00 -40.89 -6.14
N ALA A 769 -18.38 -42.01 -5.52
CA ALA A 769 -19.77 -42.26 -5.13
C ALA A 769 -20.31 -41.22 -4.13
N VAL A 770 -19.51 -40.83 -3.14
CA VAL A 770 -19.88 -39.80 -2.17
C VAL A 770 -20.02 -38.43 -2.83
N LEU A 771 -19.08 -38.06 -3.70
CA LEU A 771 -19.14 -36.81 -4.44
C LEU A 771 -20.33 -36.77 -5.41
N ASP A 772 -20.61 -37.87 -6.13
CA ASP A 772 -21.78 -38.00 -7.00
C ASP A 772 -23.09 -37.84 -6.20
N GLN A 773 -23.17 -38.45 -5.02
CA GLN A 773 -24.32 -38.31 -4.13
C GLN A 773 -24.47 -36.88 -3.60
N TYR A 774 -23.37 -36.23 -3.18
CA TYR A 774 -23.40 -34.87 -2.66
C TYR A 774 -23.85 -33.86 -3.72
N VAL A 775 -23.35 -34.00 -4.96
CA VAL A 775 -23.70 -33.13 -6.09
C VAL A 775 -25.20 -33.19 -6.45
N GLU A 776 -25.84 -34.34 -6.24
CA GLU A 776 -27.28 -34.55 -6.49
C GLU A 776 -28.16 -34.36 -5.23
N GLY A 777 -27.55 -34.16 -4.06
CA GLY A 777 -28.21 -34.15 -2.76
C GLY A 777 -28.28 -32.77 -2.07
N PRO A 778 -28.60 -32.73 -0.77
CA PRO A 778 -28.56 -31.51 0.04
C PRO A 778 -27.15 -30.93 0.11
N ARG A 779 -27.03 -29.64 -0.20
CA ARG A 779 -25.75 -28.91 -0.26
C ARG A 779 -25.58 -27.98 0.93
N THR A 780 -24.33 -27.69 1.24
CA THR A 780 -23.94 -26.83 2.36
C THR A 780 -22.78 -25.91 1.98
N ILE A 781 -22.80 -24.69 2.52
CA ILE A 781 -21.80 -23.65 2.26
C ILE A 781 -20.39 -24.12 2.62
N PHE A 782 -20.20 -24.86 3.71
CA PHE A 782 -18.86 -25.28 4.13
C PHE A 782 -18.25 -26.33 3.22
N ARG A 783 -19.03 -27.36 2.83
CA ARG A 783 -18.58 -28.37 1.86
C ARG A 783 -18.34 -27.77 0.49
N ASP A 784 -19.20 -26.86 0.04
CA ASP A 784 -19.00 -26.15 -1.23
C ASP A 784 -17.68 -25.39 -1.24
N ALA A 785 -17.36 -24.69 -0.14
CA ALA A 785 -16.07 -24.01 0.01
C ALA A 785 -14.88 -25.00 -0.03
N ILE A 786 -14.96 -26.14 0.67
CA ILE A 786 -13.90 -27.17 0.66
C ILE A 786 -13.73 -27.81 -0.72
N LEU A 787 -14.81 -28.05 -1.45
CA LEU A 787 -14.71 -28.51 -2.84
C LEU A 787 -14.04 -27.46 -3.74
N GLY A 788 -14.30 -26.18 -3.46
CA GLY A 788 -13.55 -25.06 -4.05
C GLY A 788 -12.07 -25.11 -3.70
N SER A 789 -11.72 -25.34 -2.43
CA SER A 789 -10.32 -25.42 -1.99
C SER A 789 -9.59 -26.64 -2.56
N CYS A 790 -10.30 -27.72 -2.89
CA CYS A 790 -9.75 -28.94 -3.50
C CYS A 790 -9.92 -28.98 -5.03
N LEU A 791 -10.31 -27.86 -5.66
CA LEU A 791 -10.72 -27.84 -7.06
C LEU A 791 -9.59 -28.25 -8.01
N SER A 792 -8.36 -27.86 -7.72
CA SER A 792 -7.19 -28.23 -8.51
C SER A 792 -6.98 -29.74 -8.52
N ASP A 793 -7.16 -30.40 -7.37
CA ASP A 793 -7.03 -31.84 -7.21
C ASP A 793 -8.15 -32.60 -7.92
N LEU A 794 -9.38 -32.13 -7.78
CA LEU A 794 -10.53 -32.70 -8.49
C LEU A 794 -10.33 -32.64 -10.01
N TYR A 795 -9.86 -31.49 -10.51
CA TYR A 795 -9.57 -31.30 -11.93
C TYR A 795 -8.42 -32.20 -12.41
N PHE A 796 -7.40 -32.40 -11.57
CA PHE A 796 -6.32 -33.35 -11.83
C PHE A 796 -6.86 -34.78 -11.99
N PHE A 797 -7.83 -35.19 -11.16
CA PHE A 797 -8.41 -36.53 -11.22
C PHE A 797 -9.37 -36.78 -12.39
N ASP A 798 -10.34 -35.89 -12.59
CA ASP A 798 -11.40 -36.07 -13.59
C ASP A 798 -11.90 -34.69 -14.05
N ARG A 799 -11.30 -34.18 -15.12
CA ARG A 799 -11.58 -32.85 -15.67
C ARG A 799 -13.04 -32.68 -16.07
N ASP A 800 -13.61 -33.68 -16.73
CA ASP A 800 -14.96 -33.60 -17.27
C ASP A 800 -15.99 -33.68 -16.14
N TRP A 801 -15.81 -34.61 -15.20
CA TRP A 801 -16.65 -34.69 -14.01
C TRP A 801 -16.59 -33.41 -13.18
N THR A 802 -15.39 -32.87 -12.94
CA THR A 802 -15.21 -31.64 -12.13
C THR A 802 -15.92 -30.44 -12.77
N ARG A 803 -15.89 -30.33 -14.10
CA ARG A 803 -16.63 -29.26 -14.79
C ARG A 803 -18.14 -29.39 -14.61
N CYS A 804 -18.68 -30.60 -14.76
CA CYS A 804 -20.09 -30.86 -14.50
C CYS A 804 -20.48 -30.59 -13.04
N MET A 805 -19.60 -30.97 -12.09
CA MET A 805 -19.77 -30.69 -10.67
C MET A 805 -19.87 -29.19 -10.40
N VAL A 806 -18.94 -28.39 -10.93
CA VAL A 806 -18.95 -26.92 -10.76
C VAL A 806 -20.27 -26.32 -11.24
N GLU A 807 -20.74 -26.70 -12.43
CA GLU A 807 -22.01 -26.22 -12.98
C GLU A 807 -23.22 -26.58 -12.10
N ARG A 808 -23.18 -27.74 -11.46
CA ARG A 808 -24.24 -28.23 -10.57
C ARG A 808 -24.19 -27.62 -9.18
N ILE A 809 -23.00 -27.35 -8.63
CA ILE A 809 -22.84 -26.69 -7.31
C ILE A 809 -23.16 -25.19 -7.42
N CYS A 810 -22.67 -24.52 -8.47
CA CYS A 810 -22.76 -23.06 -8.60
C CYS A 810 -24.12 -22.54 -9.11
N THR A 811 -25.23 -23.17 -8.69
CA THR A 811 -26.59 -22.84 -9.15
C THR A 811 -27.23 -21.66 -8.39
N SER A 812 -26.85 -21.42 -7.13
CA SER A 812 -27.26 -20.25 -6.36
C SER A 812 -26.10 -19.27 -6.15
N ILE A 813 -26.39 -18.00 -5.86
CA ILE A 813 -25.36 -16.99 -5.56
C ILE A 813 -24.53 -17.40 -4.33
N PRO A 814 -25.14 -17.81 -3.19
CA PRO A 814 -24.37 -18.20 -2.01
C PRO A 814 -23.40 -19.36 -2.24
N ALA A 815 -23.90 -20.46 -2.81
CA ALA A 815 -23.09 -21.64 -3.11
C ALA A 815 -21.94 -21.31 -4.07
N ARG A 816 -22.22 -20.51 -5.10
CA ARG A 816 -21.21 -20.04 -6.05
C ARG A 816 -20.12 -19.22 -5.36
N ILE A 817 -20.47 -18.33 -4.45
CA ILE A 817 -19.49 -17.49 -3.75
C ILE A 817 -18.68 -18.33 -2.78
N ALA A 818 -19.31 -19.20 -1.98
CA ALA A 818 -18.62 -20.07 -1.05
C ALA A 818 -17.60 -20.98 -1.76
N PHE A 819 -18.05 -21.67 -2.81
CA PHE A 819 -17.19 -22.48 -3.67
C PHE A 819 -16.04 -21.66 -4.28
N TRP A 820 -16.35 -20.49 -4.83
CA TRP A 820 -15.35 -19.71 -5.54
C TRP A 820 -14.34 -19.05 -4.60
N ASP A 821 -14.79 -18.51 -3.46
CA ASP A 821 -13.92 -18.01 -2.40
C ASP A 821 -12.96 -19.09 -1.92
N GLY A 822 -13.49 -20.31 -1.69
CA GLY A 822 -12.67 -21.46 -1.35
C GLY A 822 -11.57 -21.77 -2.37
N TYR A 823 -11.87 -21.57 -3.65
CA TYR A 823 -10.87 -21.72 -4.70
C TYR A 823 -9.88 -20.55 -4.72
N VAL A 824 -10.33 -19.30 -4.95
CA VAL A 824 -9.44 -18.17 -5.23
C VAL A 824 -8.66 -17.66 -4.02
N SER A 825 -9.11 -17.96 -2.80
CA SER A 825 -8.44 -17.52 -1.57
C SER A 825 -7.40 -18.54 -1.07
N TRP A 826 -7.53 -19.82 -1.41
CA TRP A 826 -6.68 -20.90 -0.87
C TRP A 826 -5.88 -21.70 -1.90
N ASN A 827 -6.24 -21.62 -3.19
CA ASN A 827 -5.47 -22.29 -4.23
C ASN A 827 -4.47 -21.34 -4.87
N HIS A 828 -3.30 -21.87 -5.19
CA HIS A 828 -2.48 -21.25 -6.21
C HIS A 828 -3.18 -21.37 -7.57
N LEU A 829 -2.96 -20.38 -8.41
CA LEU A 829 -3.46 -20.40 -9.76
C LEU A 829 -2.97 -21.64 -10.52
N ASP A 830 -3.90 -22.53 -10.90
CA ASP A 830 -3.64 -23.67 -11.78
C ASP A 830 -4.07 -23.36 -13.23
N GLY A 831 -3.20 -23.67 -14.20
CA GLY A 831 -3.44 -23.34 -15.61
C GLY A 831 -4.50 -24.18 -16.30
N ASP A 832 -4.64 -25.45 -15.93
CA ASP A 832 -5.66 -26.35 -16.45
C ASP A 832 -7.04 -26.00 -15.89
N VAL A 833 -7.13 -25.73 -14.58
CA VAL A 833 -8.36 -25.26 -13.92
C VAL A 833 -8.79 -23.90 -14.48
N PHE A 834 -7.85 -22.95 -14.60
CA PHE A 834 -8.13 -21.64 -15.18
C PHE A 834 -8.72 -21.77 -16.60
N SER A 835 -8.13 -22.65 -17.41
CA SER A 835 -8.58 -22.88 -18.78
C SER A 835 -9.96 -23.55 -18.83
N GLY A 836 -10.20 -24.52 -17.94
CA GLY A 836 -11.45 -25.28 -17.86
C GLY A 836 -12.64 -24.47 -17.35
N LEU A 837 -12.40 -23.60 -16.37
CA LEU A 837 -13.43 -22.82 -15.66
C LEU A 837 -13.41 -21.34 -16.04
N ARG A 838 -12.92 -21.03 -17.23
CA ARG A 838 -12.84 -19.66 -17.75
C ARG A 838 -14.17 -18.89 -17.69
N HIS A 839 -15.29 -19.59 -17.87
CA HIS A 839 -16.62 -18.99 -17.78
C HIS A 839 -16.97 -18.50 -16.37
N MET A 840 -16.44 -19.15 -15.32
CA MET A 840 -16.58 -18.70 -13.93
C MET A 840 -15.80 -17.41 -13.70
N TYR A 841 -14.54 -17.36 -14.15
CA TYR A 841 -13.75 -16.13 -14.13
C TYR A 841 -14.45 -15.00 -14.88
N ASP A 842 -14.94 -15.25 -16.10
CA ASP A 842 -15.68 -14.27 -16.87
C ASP A 842 -16.95 -13.81 -16.10
N GLY A 843 -17.65 -14.72 -15.43
CA GLY A 843 -18.84 -14.43 -14.62
C GLY A 843 -18.57 -13.53 -13.42
N PHE A 844 -17.50 -13.78 -12.66
CA PHE A 844 -17.11 -12.93 -11.52
C PHE A 844 -16.52 -11.58 -11.96
N LEU A 845 -15.75 -11.55 -13.06
CA LEU A 845 -15.07 -10.33 -13.52
C LEU A 845 -15.94 -9.42 -14.39
N THR A 846 -16.93 -9.98 -15.08
CA THR A 846 -17.73 -9.24 -16.09
C THR A 846 -19.24 -9.48 -16.01
N GLY A 847 -19.70 -10.45 -15.21
CA GLY A 847 -21.09 -10.86 -15.13
C GLY A 847 -21.95 -10.05 -14.16
N CYS A 848 -23.26 -10.24 -14.26
CA CYS A 848 -24.32 -9.64 -13.45
C CYS A 848 -24.33 -10.14 -11.99
N MET A 849 -23.21 -10.04 -11.29
CA MET A 849 -23.19 -10.25 -9.84
C MET A 849 -23.66 -8.95 -9.15
N PRO A 850 -24.38 -9.02 -8.01
CA PRO A 850 -24.83 -7.83 -7.29
C PRO A 850 -23.68 -6.86 -7.00
N GLU A 851 -23.94 -5.55 -7.09
CA GLU A 851 -22.95 -4.47 -6.88
C GLU A 851 -22.17 -4.63 -5.56
N ILE A 852 -22.78 -5.29 -4.57
CA ILE A 852 -22.18 -5.60 -3.27
C ILE A 852 -20.90 -6.44 -3.36
N LEU A 853 -20.75 -7.29 -4.39
CA LEU A 853 -19.56 -8.11 -4.58
C LEU A 853 -18.36 -7.34 -5.14
N SER A 854 -18.59 -6.14 -5.70
CA SER A 854 -17.48 -5.27 -6.14
C SER A 854 -16.57 -4.86 -4.99
N LYS A 855 -17.08 -4.92 -3.75
CA LYS A 855 -16.37 -4.58 -2.52
C LYS A 855 -15.82 -5.80 -1.77
N GLN A 856 -16.11 -7.02 -2.24
CA GLN A 856 -15.78 -8.25 -1.55
C GLN A 856 -14.36 -8.75 -1.91
N GLN A 857 -13.71 -9.41 -0.95
CA GLN A 857 -12.36 -9.96 -1.12
C GLN A 857 -12.28 -10.98 -2.26
N VAL A 858 -13.34 -11.78 -2.45
CA VAL A 858 -13.42 -12.78 -3.53
C VAL A 858 -13.20 -12.19 -4.93
N LEU A 859 -13.69 -10.97 -5.20
CA LEU A 859 -13.47 -10.31 -6.48
C LEU A 859 -12.00 -9.91 -6.64
N LYS A 860 -11.39 -9.36 -5.58
CA LYS A 860 -9.97 -8.98 -5.58
C LYS A 860 -9.08 -10.21 -5.81
N SER A 861 -9.32 -11.30 -5.10
CA SER A 861 -8.63 -12.58 -5.32
C SER A 861 -8.85 -13.14 -6.74
N THR A 862 -10.05 -12.96 -7.32
CA THR A 862 -10.33 -13.35 -8.71
C THR A 862 -9.54 -12.50 -9.71
N VAL A 863 -9.44 -11.19 -9.48
CA VAL A 863 -8.56 -10.29 -10.27
C VAL A 863 -7.11 -10.74 -10.14
N ASP A 864 -6.68 -11.13 -8.94
CA ASP A 864 -5.33 -11.59 -8.66
C ASP A 864 -4.96 -12.84 -9.47
N HIS A 865 -5.84 -13.83 -9.48
CA HIS A 865 -5.72 -15.02 -10.33
C HIS A 865 -5.71 -14.66 -11.81
N CYS A 866 -6.62 -13.79 -12.26
CA CYS A 866 -6.75 -13.43 -13.67
C CYS A 866 -5.52 -12.67 -14.19
N VAL A 867 -5.00 -11.71 -13.42
CA VAL A 867 -3.78 -10.96 -13.71
C VAL A 867 -2.60 -11.93 -13.78
N SER A 868 -2.47 -12.82 -12.81
CA SER A 868 -1.39 -13.81 -12.77
C SER A 868 -1.47 -14.75 -13.98
N ALA A 869 -2.65 -15.30 -14.30
CA ALA A 869 -2.86 -16.18 -15.44
C ALA A 869 -2.53 -15.49 -16.77
N TYR A 870 -2.91 -14.22 -16.88
CA TYR A 870 -2.56 -13.41 -18.02
C TYR A 870 -1.05 -13.25 -18.12
N LEU A 871 -0.38 -12.81 -17.05
CA LEU A 871 1.06 -12.54 -17.08
C LEU A 871 1.92 -13.81 -17.21
N TYR A 872 1.46 -14.98 -16.76
CA TYR A 872 2.15 -16.26 -16.92
C TYR A 872 1.77 -17.04 -18.17
N GLY A 873 0.99 -16.44 -19.08
CA GLY A 873 0.79 -17.01 -20.40
C GLY A 873 -0.29 -18.09 -20.50
N TYR A 874 -1.12 -18.31 -19.47
CA TYR A 874 -2.00 -19.48 -19.39
C TYR A 874 -3.02 -19.54 -20.53
N ARG A 875 -3.42 -20.74 -20.96
CA ARG A 875 -4.31 -20.91 -22.12
C ARG A 875 -5.65 -20.19 -21.87
N GLY A 876 -6.08 -19.40 -22.85
CA GLY A 876 -7.36 -18.68 -22.76
C GLY A 876 -7.39 -17.44 -21.84
N SER A 877 -6.36 -17.20 -21.02
CA SER A 877 -6.27 -16.05 -20.10
C SER A 877 -6.32 -14.70 -20.80
N ALA A 878 -5.71 -14.58 -21.98
CA ALA A 878 -5.80 -13.37 -22.80
C ALA A 878 -7.25 -13.03 -23.17
N GLY A 879 -8.12 -14.02 -23.39
CA GLY A 879 -9.53 -13.80 -23.68
C GLY A 879 -10.27 -13.20 -22.48
N THR A 880 -10.15 -13.84 -21.32
CA THR A 880 -10.80 -13.40 -20.06
C THR A 880 -10.30 -12.06 -19.59
N PHE A 881 -8.98 -11.86 -19.54
CA PHE A 881 -8.41 -10.60 -19.09
C PHE A 881 -8.79 -9.44 -20.03
N ASN A 882 -8.83 -9.66 -21.35
CA ASN A 882 -9.29 -8.64 -22.28
C ASN A 882 -10.81 -8.35 -22.16
N LYS A 883 -11.64 -9.34 -21.81
CA LYS A 883 -13.06 -9.11 -21.49
C LYS A 883 -13.19 -8.26 -20.23
N PHE A 884 -12.45 -8.58 -19.17
CA PHE A 884 -12.38 -7.80 -17.95
C PHE A 884 -11.96 -6.35 -18.20
N LEU A 885 -10.88 -6.11 -18.94
CA LEU A 885 -10.45 -4.75 -19.31
C LEU A 885 -11.51 -4.01 -20.15
N LYS A 886 -12.22 -4.71 -21.05
CA LYS A 886 -13.34 -4.11 -21.80
C LYS A 886 -14.52 -3.77 -20.89
N TYR A 887 -14.81 -4.61 -19.90
CA TYR A 887 -15.86 -4.37 -18.92
C TYR A 887 -15.55 -3.15 -18.06
N ILE A 888 -14.37 -3.07 -17.44
CA ILE A 888 -13.97 -1.91 -16.64
C ILE A 888 -13.92 -0.63 -17.48
N LYS A 889 -13.51 -0.73 -18.76
CA LYS A 889 -13.57 0.43 -19.66
C LYS A 889 -14.99 0.98 -19.83
N LYS A 890 -16.01 0.12 -19.81
CA LYS A 890 -17.43 0.51 -19.92
C LYS A 890 -18.03 0.91 -18.57
N ASN A 891 -17.59 0.26 -17.50
CA ASN A 891 -18.05 0.47 -16.12
C ASN A 891 -16.83 0.82 -15.25
N PRO A 892 -16.30 2.05 -15.35
CA PRO A 892 -15.09 2.43 -14.64
C PRO A 892 -15.33 2.41 -13.14
N SER A 893 -14.56 1.59 -12.43
CA SER A 893 -14.42 1.61 -10.98
C SER A 893 -12.96 1.86 -10.65
N ASP A 894 -12.67 2.99 -10.02
CA ASP A 894 -11.30 3.40 -9.69
C ASP A 894 -10.65 2.38 -8.74
N ASP A 895 -11.37 1.86 -7.74
CA ASP A 895 -10.88 0.82 -6.82
C ASP A 895 -10.43 -0.45 -7.57
N VAL A 896 -11.23 -0.94 -8.52
CA VAL A 896 -10.90 -2.15 -9.28
C VAL A 896 -9.74 -1.92 -10.26
N VAL A 897 -9.69 -0.74 -10.90
CA VAL A 897 -8.57 -0.37 -11.78
C VAL A 897 -7.28 -0.29 -10.98
N ASP A 898 -7.31 0.39 -9.84
CA ASP A 898 -6.14 0.63 -9.01
C ASP A 898 -5.69 -0.68 -8.32
N HIS A 899 -6.61 -1.55 -7.91
CA HIS A 899 -6.30 -2.92 -7.47
C HIS A 899 -5.61 -3.73 -8.56
N CYS A 900 -6.13 -3.69 -9.79
CA CYS A 900 -5.52 -4.36 -10.95
C CYS A 900 -4.11 -3.82 -11.25
N VAL A 901 -3.93 -2.49 -11.24
CA VAL A 901 -2.61 -1.86 -11.40
C VAL A 901 -1.67 -2.32 -10.31
N SER A 902 -2.10 -2.29 -9.05
CA SER A 902 -1.27 -2.77 -7.95
C SER A 902 -0.88 -4.22 -8.12
N GLN A 903 -1.83 -5.08 -8.46
CA GLN A 903 -1.59 -6.51 -8.55
C GLN A 903 -0.59 -6.85 -9.65
N VAL A 904 -0.63 -6.15 -10.79
CA VAL A 904 0.44 -6.28 -11.80
C VAL A 904 1.80 -5.91 -11.19
N GLY A 905 1.88 -4.83 -10.42
CA GLY A 905 3.11 -4.41 -9.73
C GLY A 905 3.58 -5.44 -8.68
N MET A 906 2.67 -6.10 -7.97
CA MET A 906 3.00 -7.18 -7.04
C MET A 906 3.59 -8.38 -7.79
N VAL A 907 2.90 -8.88 -8.82
CA VAL A 907 3.36 -10.04 -9.61
C VAL A 907 4.75 -9.77 -10.21
N VAL A 908 4.99 -8.56 -10.71
CA VAL A 908 6.26 -8.16 -11.32
C VAL A 908 7.44 -8.14 -10.33
N ARG A 909 7.19 -7.92 -9.04
CA ARG A 909 8.22 -7.95 -7.99
C ARG A 909 8.35 -9.31 -7.30
N SER A 910 7.38 -10.18 -7.48
CA SER A 910 7.40 -11.56 -6.98
C SER A 910 7.83 -12.59 -8.04
N ILE A 911 8.29 -12.16 -9.22
CA ILE A 911 8.82 -13.06 -10.24
C ILE A 911 9.92 -13.94 -9.63
N GLN A 912 9.86 -15.24 -9.93
CA GLN A 912 10.88 -16.23 -9.56
C GLN A 912 11.80 -16.49 -10.76
N ASP A 913 13.07 -16.80 -10.48
CA ASP A 913 14.14 -16.90 -11.49
C ASP A 913 13.89 -17.98 -12.56
N SER A 914 13.10 -19.02 -12.26
CA SER A 914 12.77 -20.13 -13.16
C SER A 914 11.36 -20.06 -13.78
N SER A 915 10.72 -18.88 -13.79
CA SER A 915 9.29 -18.77 -14.06
C SER A 915 8.91 -18.55 -15.54
N SER A 916 7.72 -19.01 -15.95
CA SER A 916 7.17 -18.85 -17.30
C SER A 916 6.57 -17.47 -17.60
N PHE A 917 7.08 -16.43 -16.92
CA PHE A 917 6.52 -15.08 -16.99
C PHE A 917 6.61 -14.48 -18.40
N ASP A 918 5.48 -14.02 -18.93
CA ASP A 918 5.35 -13.47 -20.29
C ASP A 918 5.55 -11.94 -20.29
N VAL A 919 6.80 -11.54 -20.46
CA VAL A 919 7.19 -10.12 -20.59
C VAL A 919 6.48 -9.43 -21.77
N LYS A 920 6.11 -10.15 -22.85
CA LYS A 920 5.41 -9.54 -24.00
C LYS A 920 3.98 -9.13 -23.62
N ARG A 921 3.33 -9.91 -22.77
CA ARG A 921 2.00 -9.57 -22.21
C ARG A 921 2.10 -8.39 -21.26
N LEU A 922 3.06 -8.37 -20.34
CA LEU A 922 3.32 -7.20 -19.49
C LEU A 922 3.52 -5.93 -20.34
N LYS A 923 4.35 -6.01 -21.38
CA LYS A 923 4.59 -4.90 -22.34
C LYS A 923 3.30 -4.38 -22.99
N THR A 924 2.32 -5.26 -23.21
CA THR A 924 1.00 -4.88 -23.75
C THR A 924 0.19 -4.07 -22.73
N LEU A 925 0.31 -4.39 -21.44
CA LEU A 925 -0.40 -3.69 -20.36
C LEU A 925 0.09 -2.26 -20.16
N TRP A 926 1.40 -2.01 -20.29
CA TRP A 926 1.98 -0.66 -20.22
C TRP A 926 1.37 0.32 -21.24
N SER A 927 0.88 -0.19 -22.37
CA SER A 927 0.26 0.62 -23.44
C SER A 927 -1.27 0.49 -23.49
N ASN A 928 -1.90 -0.19 -22.51
CA ASN A 928 -3.33 -0.41 -22.50
C ASN A 928 -4.08 0.86 -22.08
N ARG A 929 -5.07 1.31 -22.87
CA ARG A 929 -5.78 2.59 -22.63
C ARG A 929 -6.53 2.68 -21.28
N VAL A 930 -6.86 1.56 -20.64
CA VAL A 930 -7.51 1.53 -19.32
C VAL A 930 -6.47 1.82 -18.23
N LEU A 931 -5.31 1.19 -18.31
CA LEU A 931 -4.27 1.23 -17.28
C LEU A 931 -3.27 2.37 -17.50
N SER A 932 -2.93 2.70 -18.75
CA SER A 932 -1.87 3.66 -19.11
C SER A 932 -2.18 5.11 -18.71
N LYS A 933 -3.41 5.39 -18.27
CA LYS A 933 -3.81 6.68 -17.69
C LYS A 933 -3.53 6.77 -16.20
N ARG A 934 -3.30 5.64 -15.53
CA ARG A 934 -2.87 5.56 -14.13
C ARG A 934 -1.35 5.68 -14.04
N ASP A 935 -0.86 5.90 -12.83
CA ASP A 935 0.57 5.85 -12.57
C ASP A 935 1.05 4.39 -12.51
N LEU A 936 1.77 3.96 -13.54
CA LEU A 936 2.33 2.61 -13.66
C LEU A 936 3.78 2.54 -13.16
N THR A 937 4.27 3.62 -12.55
CA THR A 937 5.63 3.72 -12.00
C THR A 937 5.98 2.56 -11.08
N TYR A 938 5.01 2.07 -10.31
CA TYR A 938 5.21 0.96 -9.38
C TYR A 938 5.53 -0.38 -10.05
N TRP A 939 5.29 -0.52 -11.36
CA TRP A 939 5.69 -1.72 -12.11
C TRP A 939 7.18 -1.70 -12.47
N PHE A 940 7.82 -0.54 -12.39
CA PHE A 940 9.23 -0.34 -12.68
C PHE A 940 10.11 -0.42 -11.42
N VAL A 941 9.67 0.23 -10.33
CA VAL A 941 10.40 0.24 -9.05
C VAL A 941 10.51 -1.18 -8.48
N GLU A 942 11.73 -1.63 -8.16
CA GLU A 942 12.03 -2.97 -7.65
C GLU A 942 11.58 -4.13 -8.56
N SER A 943 11.37 -3.86 -9.85
CA SER A 943 10.92 -4.86 -10.81
C SER A 943 11.93 -6.01 -10.91
N LYS A 944 11.45 -7.25 -10.81
CA LYS A 944 12.27 -8.44 -11.08
C LYS A 944 12.30 -8.85 -12.55
N VAL A 945 11.63 -8.09 -13.42
CA VAL A 945 11.80 -8.25 -14.86
C VAL A 945 13.22 -7.83 -15.22
N ASP A 946 13.81 -8.48 -16.21
CA ASP A 946 15.09 -8.09 -16.80
C ASP A 946 15.24 -6.56 -16.89
N ARG A 947 16.37 -6.05 -16.39
CA ARG A 947 16.61 -4.61 -16.23
C ARG A 947 16.41 -3.86 -17.54
N LYS A 948 16.95 -4.39 -18.63
CA LYS A 948 16.82 -3.79 -19.97
C LYS A 948 15.36 -3.79 -20.45
N ALA A 949 14.62 -4.86 -20.23
CA ALA A 949 13.20 -4.90 -20.59
C ALA A 949 12.35 -3.92 -19.76
N SER A 950 12.56 -3.88 -18.44
CA SER A 950 11.80 -3.00 -17.52
C SER A 950 11.99 -1.52 -17.85
N ILE A 951 13.24 -1.07 -18.02
CA ILE A 951 13.54 0.32 -18.39
C ILE A 951 13.03 0.68 -19.79
N MET A 952 13.06 -0.24 -20.75
CA MET A 952 12.47 -0.03 -22.07
C MET A 952 10.95 0.19 -21.99
N MET A 953 10.24 -0.60 -21.18
CA MET A 953 8.80 -0.44 -20.99
C MET A 953 8.47 0.87 -20.28
N TYR A 954 9.17 1.18 -19.19
CA TYR A 954 8.99 2.41 -18.43
C TYR A 954 9.27 3.65 -19.28
N SER A 955 10.41 3.69 -19.98
CA SER A 955 10.79 4.81 -20.86
C SER A 955 9.79 5.03 -22.00
N LYS A 956 9.17 3.98 -22.52
CA LYS A 956 8.10 4.10 -23.52
C LYS A 956 6.81 4.64 -22.91
N TYR A 957 6.41 4.12 -21.76
CA TYR A 957 5.20 4.54 -21.04
C TYR A 957 5.27 6.01 -20.65
N ILE A 958 6.36 6.43 -20.01
CA ILE A 958 6.48 7.79 -19.45
C ILE A 958 6.42 8.86 -20.56
N LYS A 959 6.86 8.54 -21.79
CA LYS A 959 6.70 9.41 -22.98
C LYS A 959 5.24 9.74 -23.29
N GLY A 960 4.33 8.78 -23.10
CA GLY A 960 2.90 8.92 -23.40
C GLY A 960 2.03 9.27 -22.19
N TYR A 961 2.49 8.99 -20.98
CA TYR A 961 1.81 9.42 -19.75
C TYR A 961 1.79 10.96 -19.67
N SER A 962 0.78 11.55 -19.02
CA SER A 962 0.65 13.00 -18.84
C SER A 962 0.41 13.41 -17.40
N GLY A 963 0.13 12.46 -16.51
CA GLY A 963 0.01 12.73 -15.08
C GLY A 963 1.38 12.89 -14.42
N PRO A 964 1.42 13.45 -13.20
CA PRO A 964 2.61 13.42 -12.38
C PRO A 964 2.81 11.99 -11.81
N PRO A 965 4.02 11.40 -11.89
CA PRO A 965 4.32 10.19 -11.16
C PRO A 965 4.30 10.49 -9.66
N TYR A 966 3.70 9.61 -8.87
CA TYR A 966 3.59 9.79 -7.42
C TYR A 966 4.86 9.34 -6.67
N LEU A 967 5.66 8.44 -7.27
CA LEU A 967 6.87 7.87 -6.66
C LEU A 967 8.15 8.35 -7.37
N LEU A 968 8.32 9.67 -7.54
CA LEU A 968 9.46 10.20 -8.28
C LEU A 968 10.81 9.82 -7.64
N TYR A 969 10.93 9.85 -6.31
CA TYR A 969 12.16 9.43 -5.61
C TYR A 969 12.53 7.96 -5.84
N PRO A 970 11.65 6.98 -5.54
CA PRO A 970 11.94 5.58 -5.86
C PRO A 970 12.25 5.34 -7.34
N VAL A 971 11.61 6.09 -8.25
CA VAL A 971 11.96 6.04 -9.68
C VAL A 971 13.37 6.51 -9.94
N LEU A 972 13.79 7.63 -9.36
CA LEU A 972 15.13 8.16 -9.58
C LEU A 972 16.20 7.18 -9.04
N ASP A 973 15.96 6.58 -7.88
CA ASP A 973 16.83 5.55 -7.33
C ASP A 973 16.87 4.30 -8.21
N GLU A 974 15.73 3.83 -8.70
CA GLU A 974 15.69 2.72 -9.65
C GLU A 974 16.42 3.09 -10.95
N LEU A 975 16.12 4.24 -11.58
CA LEU A 975 16.78 4.73 -12.81
C LEU A 975 18.31 4.81 -12.67
N LYS A 976 18.81 5.15 -11.48
CA LYS A 976 20.25 5.16 -11.18
C LYS A 976 20.87 3.77 -11.34
N LEU A 977 20.16 2.70 -10.96
CA LEU A 977 20.61 1.32 -11.13
C LEU A 977 20.69 0.91 -12.61
N HIS A 978 19.86 1.49 -13.48
CA HIS A 978 19.84 1.22 -14.92
C HIS A 978 20.77 2.13 -15.74
N ALA A 979 21.33 3.16 -15.13
CA ALA A 979 22.01 4.26 -15.85
C ALA A 979 23.25 3.82 -16.64
N ASP A 980 23.98 2.81 -16.15
CA ASP A 980 25.19 2.30 -16.81
C ASP A 980 24.86 1.33 -17.96
N GLU A 981 23.85 0.47 -17.78
CA GLU A 981 23.51 -0.60 -18.72
C GLU A 981 22.50 -0.16 -19.81
N SER A 982 21.70 0.88 -19.56
CA SER A 982 20.62 1.35 -20.43
C SER A 982 20.56 2.89 -20.52
N SER A 983 21.73 3.49 -20.73
CA SER A 983 21.97 4.94 -20.69
C SER A 983 20.99 5.76 -21.55
N TYR A 984 20.66 5.30 -22.77
CA TYR A 984 19.72 5.97 -23.66
C TYR A 984 18.28 5.98 -23.11
N GLN A 985 17.79 4.85 -22.61
CA GLN A 985 16.42 4.75 -22.08
C GLN A 985 16.28 5.57 -20.79
N VAL A 986 17.31 5.56 -19.94
CA VAL A 986 17.38 6.35 -18.72
C VAL A 986 17.38 7.84 -19.03
N VAL A 987 18.26 8.34 -19.91
CA VAL A 987 18.29 9.77 -20.26
C VAL A 987 16.97 10.21 -20.90
N SER A 988 16.35 9.35 -21.72
CA SER A 988 15.06 9.63 -22.35
C SER A 988 13.92 9.70 -21.33
N ALA A 989 13.90 8.79 -20.35
CA ALA A 989 12.95 8.80 -19.24
C ALA A 989 13.14 10.05 -18.37
N LEU A 990 14.38 10.38 -18.00
CA LEU A 990 14.71 11.57 -17.22
C LEU A 990 14.28 12.85 -17.94
N ILE A 991 14.59 13.02 -19.23
CA ILE A 991 14.13 14.18 -20.03
C ILE A 991 12.61 14.33 -19.95
N ARG A 992 11.88 13.21 -19.97
CA ARG A 992 10.42 13.24 -19.91
C ARG A 992 9.94 13.58 -18.49
N LEU A 993 10.52 12.96 -17.46
CA LEU A 993 10.24 13.27 -16.06
C LEU A 993 10.51 14.75 -15.77
N VAL A 994 11.66 15.29 -16.14
CA VAL A 994 12.03 16.71 -15.98
C VAL A 994 11.08 17.66 -16.74
N LYS A 995 10.45 17.20 -17.83
CA LYS A 995 9.47 18.00 -18.58
C LYS A 995 8.08 17.98 -17.95
N MET A 996 7.69 16.86 -17.34
CA MET A 996 6.38 16.68 -16.71
C MET A 996 6.34 17.27 -15.31
N ASN A 997 7.49 17.17 -14.64
CA ASN A 997 7.68 17.55 -13.27
C ASN A 997 8.53 18.81 -13.26
N MET A 998 8.07 19.82 -12.54
CA MET A 998 9.06 20.68 -11.93
C MET A 998 9.81 19.85 -10.88
N LEU A 999 11.10 20.13 -10.70
CA LEU A 999 11.96 19.32 -9.87
C LEU A 999 12.34 20.11 -8.63
N ASP A 1000 12.29 19.47 -7.47
CA ASP A 1000 12.86 20.04 -6.25
C ASP A 1000 14.39 19.91 -6.22
N SER A 1001 15.03 20.55 -5.24
CA SER A 1001 16.49 20.57 -5.13
C SER A 1001 17.12 19.19 -4.90
N SER A 1002 16.43 18.30 -4.21
CA SER A 1002 16.88 16.96 -3.88
C SER A 1002 16.65 15.99 -5.06
N GLU A 1003 15.56 16.14 -5.80
CA GLU A 1003 15.34 15.47 -7.09
C GLU A 1003 16.39 15.88 -8.12
N ILE A 1004 16.73 17.18 -8.19
CA ILE A 1004 17.82 17.68 -9.03
C ILE A 1004 19.15 17.02 -8.64
N GLU A 1005 19.43 16.89 -7.35
CA GLU A 1005 20.67 16.27 -6.87
C GLU A 1005 20.71 14.78 -7.22
N SER A 1006 19.61 14.06 -7.05
CA SER A 1006 19.47 12.67 -7.50
C SER A 1006 19.69 12.55 -9.01
N ILE A 1007 19.13 13.45 -9.81
CA ILE A 1007 19.35 13.49 -11.26
C ILE A 1007 20.82 13.76 -11.59
N LYS A 1008 21.49 14.70 -10.90
CA LYS A 1008 22.94 14.95 -11.10
C LYS A 1008 23.79 13.72 -10.76
N ARG A 1009 23.42 12.95 -9.73
CA ARG A 1009 24.09 11.67 -9.42
C ARG A 1009 23.93 10.67 -10.57
N ILE A 1010 22.75 10.60 -11.20
CA ILE A 1010 22.52 9.77 -12.40
C ILE A 1010 23.31 10.32 -13.60
N GLU A 1011 23.31 11.64 -13.83
CA GLU A 1011 24.08 12.28 -14.91
C GLU A 1011 25.58 11.95 -14.84
N LYS A 1012 26.14 11.86 -13.63
CA LYS A 1012 27.55 11.47 -13.41
C LYS A 1012 27.84 10.05 -13.92
N ILE A 1013 26.88 9.13 -13.80
CA ILE A 1013 26.98 7.77 -14.37
C ILE A 1013 26.85 7.83 -15.89
N LEU A 1014 25.85 8.58 -16.38
CA LEU A 1014 25.58 8.74 -17.82
C LEU A 1014 26.73 9.40 -18.60
N GLU A 1015 27.57 10.22 -17.97
CA GLU A 1015 28.73 10.85 -18.62
C GLU A 1015 29.74 9.82 -19.16
N LYS A 1016 29.83 8.62 -18.55
CA LYS A 1016 30.65 7.51 -19.07
C LYS A 1016 30.24 7.10 -20.49
N HIS A 1017 28.97 7.30 -20.83
CA HIS A 1017 28.34 6.91 -22.11
C HIS A 1017 28.13 8.10 -23.06
N ARG A 1018 28.80 9.23 -22.81
CA ARG A 1018 28.60 10.48 -23.57
C ARG A 1018 28.75 10.34 -25.09
N LYS A 1019 29.58 9.41 -25.58
CA LYS A 1019 29.72 9.16 -27.02
C LYS A 1019 28.41 8.70 -27.67
N GLU A 1020 27.58 7.96 -26.93
CA GLU A 1020 26.33 7.37 -27.43
C GLU A 1020 25.13 8.31 -27.25
N ILE A 1021 25.06 8.98 -26.09
CA ILE A 1021 23.89 9.77 -25.68
C ILE A 1021 24.15 11.28 -25.62
N GLY A 1022 25.27 11.77 -26.16
CA GLY A 1022 25.78 13.12 -25.92
C GLY A 1022 24.77 14.26 -26.18
N ASN A 1023 23.96 14.14 -27.23
CA ASN A 1023 22.93 15.14 -27.55
C ASN A 1023 21.78 15.13 -26.54
N ASP A 1024 21.30 13.94 -26.14
CA ASP A 1024 20.24 13.80 -25.15
C ASP A 1024 20.73 14.17 -23.75
N LEU A 1025 21.97 13.84 -23.39
CA LEU A 1025 22.57 14.25 -22.12
C LEU A 1025 22.75 15.78 -22.06
N LYS A 1026 23.18 16.41 -23.16
CA LYS A 1026 23.22 17.87 -23.26
C LYS A 1026 21.82 18.47 -23.09
N LYS A 1027 20.81 17.88 -23.73
CA LYS A 1027 19.41 18.30 -23.60
C LYS A 1027 18.86 18.11 -22.19
N LEU A 1028 19.17 17.00 -21.52
CA LEU A 1028 18.82 16.76 -20.12
C LEU A 1028 19.47 17.84 -19.25
N ARG A 1029 20.77 18.09 -19.41
CA ARG A 1029 21.47 19.17 -18.70
C ARG A 1029 20.86 20.52 -18.96
N GLU A 1030 20.47 20.84 -20.19
CA GLU A 1030 19.78 22.09 -20.50
C GLU A 1030 18.40 22.16 -19.85
N LEU A 1031 17.68 21.05 -19.75
CA LEU A 1031 16.38 20.98 -19.08
C LEU A 1031 16.53 21.09 -17.56
N VAL A 1032 17.41 20.30 -16.95
CA VAL A 1032 17.77 20.40 -15.53
C VAL A 1032 18.31 21.78 -15.23
N LYS A 1033 19.14 22.36 -16.12
CA LYS A 1033 19.62 23.75 -16.04
C LYS A 1033 18.46 24.72 -16.14
N ARG A 1034 17.42 24.49 -16.95
CA ARG A 1034 16.22 25.35 -16.95
C ARG A 1034 15.35 25.14 -15.72
N SER A 1035 15.36 23.95 -15.13
CA SER A 1035 14.69 23.66 -13.85
C SER A 1035 15.46 24.18 -12.64
N THR A 1036 16.79 24.34 -12.74
CA THR A 1036 17.68 24.94 -11.72
C THR A 1036 17.91 26.43 -11.92
N PHE A 1037 17.91 26.90 -13.18
CA PHE A 1037 17.84 28.28 -13.64
C PHE A 1037 16.42 28.57 -14.17
N GLN A 1038 15.37 28.09 -13.50
CA GLN A 1038 14.55 28.95 -12.67
C GLN A 1038 15.35 29.43 -11.44
N PRO A 1039 16.25 30.43 -11.61
CA PRO A 1039 17.01 31.02 -10.52
C PRO A 1039 16.15 31.93 -9.63
#